data_AF-A0A2E5VS76-F1
#
_entry.id   AF-A0A2E5VS76-F1
#
_cell.length_a   1.000
_cell.length_b   1.000
_cell.length_c   1.000
_cell.angle_alpha   90.00
_cell.angle_beta   90.00
_cell.angle_gamma   90.00
#
_symmetry.space_group_name_H-M   'P 1'
#
loop_
_entity.id
_entity.type
_entity.pdbx_description
1 polymer ?
#
loop_
_entity_poly.entity_id
_entity_poly.type
_entity_poly.pdbx_seq_one_letter_code
_entity_poly.pdbx_strand_id
1 'polypeptide(L)'
;MSRTPRSSSFTNCEAFNFSLSLEHLEKSGILKGRECCSFAKFPVNPPKAEIAVPTVTDQEFRPRPPDVTEAQQRAIHRKACELVAKAVLGEEVTFQDSTLGDTASQTLMGCFLTLKRRGQLRGCCGVTGKAVTLLQSLEEVSVATATQDMRFPPVSPRELAYLEVTVSLLHGFRPLTSRGEDRVQEVLVGQHGLRIQLGSATGILLPNVATEMNLDAEGFLQHVCQKAQLSPDAWKDDSSRILKFHSHMIGGDFPPNLVADVATREPPLCTAGELELLVQHCYSNLQSLSSGATPSYYAPACPDAMVNGVSIQLRDIPAGTLNFSTLSLRPGVPLQSTLFQVCELGAKSLAEAGIKEAALQETQLDVTILTDPVMHGSVSDSDLRGLDTQHRACLVKEGDKSAWNYQPALSATELVNKSLQTIEISDPQVAQVFSLAVQSSHSEVAVSNFPRPQPGSSIRSPAVAGTFYPNDPDELDEVVSNFLTDPSPEKRNYSAVMVPHAGLKYSGAIAAAVFQRVNFPETIIILGPKHTRLGVNWAVAPHDAWSIPGSTLAGDPVLAKKLVDAIPDLQLDAGAHAQEHAIEMELPFLAKLAPRSRIVGMALGRGNFQRCRQFALGLSQVLQELPTPPLLVISSDMNHFARDAENRRLDDMALQAMETLHPSKLYETVMHQQITMCGLVPAVIVMETLRLLGNLTTCERTAYATSADVSGDTTRVVGYAGLTFS
;
A
#
# COMPACT_ATOMS: atom_id res chain seq x y z
N MET A 1 28.23 -35.44 44.03
CA MET A 1 28.38 -36.23 42.79
C MET A 1 26.98 -36.54 42.30
N SER A 2 26.46 -36.23 41.11
CA SER A 2 26.94 -35.51 39.92
C SER A 2 25.72 -35.28 38.99
N ARG A 3 25.52 -34.02 38.58
CA ARG A 3 25.01 -33.42 37.32
C ARG A 3 23.86 -34.07 36.50
N THR A 4 22.91 -33.19 36.16
CA THR A 4 21.99 -33.14 34.99
C THR A 4 22.74 -32.85 33.67
N PRO A 5 22.12 -32.96 32.45
CA PRO A 5 21.37 -31.85 31.81
C PRO A 5 20.13 -32.29 30.95
N ARG A 6 19.02 -31.52 30.93
CA ARG A 6 18.59 -30.45 29.99
C ARG A 6 18.49 -30.83 28.50
N SER A 7 17.25 -30.81 27.97
CA SER A 7 16.92 -30.78 26.54
C SER A 7 16.37 -29.40 26.15
N SER A 8 17.02 -28.75 25.19
CA SER A 8 16.68 -27.44 24.62
C SER A 8 15.79 -27.58 23.39
N SER A 9 14.65 -26.90 23.42
CA SER A 9 13.78 -26.59 22.26
C SER A 9 14.35 -25.39 21.50
N PHE A 10 14.61 -25.55 20.20
CA PHE A 10 14.93 -24.45 19.29
C PHE A 10 13.67 -24.07 18.50
N THR A 11 13.30 -22.81 18.64
CA THR A 11 12.32 -22.05 17.86
C THR A 11 12.95 -21.62 16.53
N ASN A 12 12.37 -22.05 15.40
CA ASN A 12 12.76 -21.62 14.07
C ASN A 12 12.02 -20.35 13.68
N CYS A 13 12.75 -19.24 13.57
CA CYS A 13 12.34 -18.03 12.86
C CYS A 13 13.56 -17.54 12.08
N GLU A 14 13.77 -18.08 10.88
CA GLU A 14 14.74 -17.53 9.93
C GLU A 14 14.06 -17.32 8.58
N ALA A 15 14.08 -16.05 8.17
CA ALA A 15 13.63 -15.58 6.89
C ALA A 15 14.59 -16.04 5.78
N PHE A 16 14.02 -16.61 4.72
CA PHE A 16 14.74 -17.03 3.52
C PHE A 16 15.37 -15.83 2.79
N ASN A 17 16.70 -15.71 2.86
CA ASN A 17 17.52 -14.91 1.95
C ASN A 17 18.03 -15.79 0.81
N PHE A 18 17.62 -15.50 -0.43
CA PHE A 18 18.25 -16.06 -1.62
C PHE A 18 19.45 -15.19 -2.03
N SER A 19 20.64 -15.57 -1.59
CA SER A 19 21.90 -15.21 -2.27
C SER A 19 22.67 -16.50 -2.53
N LEU A 20 22.46 -17.11 -3.70
CA LEU A 20 23.24 -18.28 -4.12
C LEU A 20 24.47 -17.80 -4.88
N SER A 21 25.63 -17.93 -4.23
CA SER A 21 26.94 -17.85 -4.85
C SER A 21 27.19 -19.10 -5.72
N LEU A 22 27.79 -18.86 -6.88
CA LEU A 22 28.03 -19.81 -7.98
C LEU A 22 29.05 -20.92 -7.70
N GLU A 23 29.49 -21.14 -6.46
CA GLU A 23 30.54 -22.11 -6.11
C GLU A 23 30.02 -23.47 -5.59
N HIS A 24 28.71 -23.67 -5.50
CA HIS A 24 28.12 -24.93 -5.01
C HIS A 24 27.52 -25.85 -6.08
N LEU A 25 27.55 -25.46 -7.36
CA LEU A 25 26.98 -26.25 -8.48
C LEU A 25 28.01 -27.10 -9.25
N GLU A 26 29.30 -27.00 -8.95
CA GLU A 26 30.36 -27.78 -9.64
C GLU A 26 30.70 -29.13 -8.99
N LYS A 27 30.05 -29.52 -7.88
CA LYS A 27 30.35 -30.78 -7.16
C LYS A 27 29.36 -31.94 -7.35
N SER A 28 28.25 -31.77 -8.06
CA SER A 28 27.32 -32.86 -8.36
C SER A 28 27.48 -33.32 -9.81
N GLY A 29 28.45 -34.20 -10.05
CA GLY A 29 28.82 -34.73 -11.37
C GLY A 29 27.71 -35.46 -12.12
N ILE A 30 26.81 -34.71 -12.76
CA ILE A 30 25.80 -35.23 -13.67
C ILE A 30 25.74 -34.29 -14.87
N LEU A 31 26.55 -34.60 -15.88
CA LEU A 31 26.21 -34.55 -17.31
C LEU A 31 27.44 -35.00 -18.11
N LYS A 32 27.48 -36.30 -18.41
CA LYS A 32 28.41 -36.90 -19.38
C LYS A 32 27.96 -36.55 -20.80
N GLY A 33 28.87 -36.01 -21.59
CA GLY A 33 28.97 -36.26 -23.03
C GLY A 33 28.38 -35.19 -23.95
N ARG A 34 29.25 -34.38 -24.57
CA ARG A 34 29.77 -34.64 -25.93
C ARG A 34 30.80 -33.56 -26.34
N GLU A 35 31.98 -34.07 -26.66
CA GLU A 35 33.01 -33.60 -27.61
C GLU A 35 33.53 -32.15 -27.56
N CYS A 36 34.71 -32.06 -26.93
CA CYS A 36 35.78 -31.10 -27.20
C CYS A 36 36.14 -30.98 -28.69
N CYS A 37 36.26 -29.74 -29.19
CA CYS A 37 37.22 -29.38 -30.23
C CYS A 37 37.96 -28.10 -29.84
N SER A 38 39.23 -28.30 -29.47
CA SER A 38 40.39 -27.38 -29.53
C SER A 38 40.23 -25.89 -29.17
N PHE A 39 40.75 -25.53 -28.00
CA PHE A 39 41.20 -24.17 -27.68
C PHE A 39 42.46 -23.81 -28.49
N ALA A 40 42.31 -22.94 -29.48
CA ALA A 40 43.41 -22.14 -30.01
C ALA A 40 43.49 -20.82 -29.20
N LYS A 41 44.62 -20.60 -28.54
CA LYS A 41 44.97 -19.33 -27.89
C LYS A 41 45.02 -18.21 -28.93
N PHE A 42 44.25 -17.13 -28.71
CA PHE A 42 44.47 -15.84 -29.38
C PHE A 42 44.32 -14.67 -28.38
N PRO A 43 45.04 -13.55 -28.61
CA PRO A 43 45.54 -12.67 -27.56
C PRO A 43 44.52 -11.68 -27.01
N VAL A 44 44.80 -11.26 -25.78
CA VAL A 44 44.14 -10.20 -25.02
C VAL A 44 44.35 -8.85 -25.71
N ASN A 45 43.26 -8.07 -25.81
CA ASN A 45 43.06 -6.73 -26.39
C ASN A 45 42.71 -6.64 -27.89
N PRO A 46 41.43 -6.43 -28.26
CA PRO A 46 41.10 -5.75 -29.51
C PRO A 46 41.26 -4.22 -29.35
N PRO A 47 41.58 -3.49 -30.42
CA PRO A 47 41.72 -2.04 -30.37
C PRO A 47 40.33 -1.38 -30.17
N LYS A 48 40.31 -0.26 -29.43
CA LYS A 48 39.17 0.65 -29.38
C LYS A 48 38.91 1.21 -30.79
N ALA A 49 38.02 0.57 -31.53
CA ALA A 49 37.44 1.18 -32.71
C ALA A 49 36.37 2.18 -32.27
N GLU A 50 36.67 3.48 -32.35
CA GLU A 50 35.63 4.51 -32.37
C GLU A 50 34.70 4.20 -33.54
N ILE A 51 33.45 3.82 -33.23
CA ILE A 51 32.40 3.76 -34.23
C ILE A 51 32.09 5.20 -34.60
N ALA A 52 32.55 5.64 -35.77
CA ALA A 52 32.16 6.93 -36.33
C ALA A 52 30.63 6.98 -36.46
N VAL A 53 30.00 7.83 -35.65
CA VAL A 53 28.59 8.18 -35.79
C VAL A 53 28.49 9.09 -37.02
N PRO A 54 27.76 8.71 -38.09
CA PRO A 54 27.59 9.60 -39.22
C PRO A 54 26.83 10.84 -38.74
N THR A 55 27.45 12.01 -38.85
CA THR A 55 26.80 13.30 -38.64
C THR A 55 25.94 13.59 -39.86
N VAL A 56 24.71 13.06 -39.86
CA VAL A 56 23.68 13.50 -40.81
C VAL A 56 23.11 14.80 -40.25
N THR A 57 23.36 15.90 -40.94
CA THR A 57 22.81 17.23 -40.65
C THR A 57 21.28 17.20 -40.59
N ASP A 58 20.73 17.84 -39.56
CA ASP A 58 19.33 17.73 -39.07
C ASP A 58 18.24 18.30 -40.00
N GLN A 59 18.57 18.68 -41.24
CA GLN A 59 17.63 19.35 -42.15
C GLN A 59 16.92 18.45 -43.18
N GLU A 60 17.31 17.18 -43.36
CA GLU A 60 16.78 16.36 -44.48
C GLU A 60 15.98 15.12 -44.11
N PHE A 61 15.65 14.89 -42.83
CA PHE A 61 14.82 13.72 -42.48
C PHE A 61 13.76 14.05 -41.42
N ARG A 62 12.63 14.61 -41.87
CA ARG A 62 11.37 14.50 -41.11
C ARG A 62 10.98 13.01 -41.12
N PRO A 63 10.98 12.28 -40.00
CA PRO A 63 10.50 10.91 -39.99
C PRO A 63 9.02 10.96 -40.39
N ARG A 64 8.72 10.55 -41.63
CA ARG A 64 7.34 10.56 -42.11
C ARG A 64 6.52 9.64 -41.19
N PRO A 65 5.32 10.06 -40.76
CA PRO A 65 4.40 9.16 -40.10
C PRO A 65 4.20 7.91 -40.98
N PRO A 66 3.84 6.76 -40.40
CA PRO A 66 3.42 5.60 -41.17
C PRO A 66 2.44 6.05 -42.27
N ASP A 67 2.72 5.73 -43.53
CA ASP A 67 1.87 6.10 -44.67
C ASP A 67 0.62 5.22 -44.66
N VAL A 68 -0.33 5.58 -43.79
CA VAL A 68 -1.55 4.81 -43.50
C VAL A 68 -2.74 5.68 -43.86
N THR A 69 -3.41 5.31 -44.96
CA THR A 69 -4.65 5.93 -45.43
C THR A 69 -5.76 5.81 -44.38
N GLU A 70 -6.79 6.67 -44.45
CA GLU A 70 -7.93 6.57 -43.53
C GLU A 70 -8.63 5.19 -43.58
N ALA A 71 -8.67 4.54 -44.75
CA ALA A 71 -9.23 3.20 -44.89
C ALA A 71 -8.41 2.17 -44.11
N GLN A 72 -7.08 2.25 -44.18
CA GLN A 72 -6.19 1.39 -43.38
C GLN A 72 -6.27 1.71 -41.89
N GLN A 73 -6.42 2.98 -41.49
CA GLN A 73 -6.61 3.36 -40.09
C GLN A 73 -7.90 2.73 -39.52
N ARG A 74 -9.01 2.80 -40.26
CA ARG A 74 -10.26 2.14 -39.87
C ARG A 74 -10.10 0.62 -39.78
N ALA A 75 -9.34 0.00 -40.68
CA ALA A 75 -9.07 -1.45 -40.64
C ALA A 75 -8.22 -1.83 -39.42
N ILE A 76 -7.17 -1.08 -39.10
CA ILE A 76 -6.32 -1.29 -37.93
C ILE A 76 -7.14 -1.19 -36.63
N HIS A 77 -7.93 -0.13 -36.51
CA HIS A 77 -8.77 0.08 -35.34
C HIS A 77 -9.81 -1.03 -35.17
N ARG A 78 -10.57 -1.36 -36.23
CA ARG A 78 -11.51 -2.48 -36.21
C ARG A 78 -10.82 -3.77 -35.80
N LYS A 79 -9.64 -4.05 -36.34
CA LYS A 79 -8.92 -5.28 -36.03
C LYS A 79 -8.45 -5.33 -34.58
N ALA A 80 -7.95 -4.21 -34.05
CA ALA A 80 -7.59 -4.09 -32.64
C ALA A 80 -8.80 -4.37 -31.73
N CYS A 81 -9.97 -3.81 -32.05
CA CYS A 81 -11.20 -4.10 -31.31
C CYS A 81 -11.58 -5.59 -31.35
N GLU A 82 -11.54 -6.23 -32.52
CA GLU A 82 -11.81 -7.67 -32.65
C GLU A 82 -10.85 -8.53 -31.82
N LEU A 83 -9.55 -8.22 -31.86
CA LEU A 83 -8.53 -8.94 -31.11
C LEU A 83 -8.70 -8.79 -29.60
N VAL A 84 -9.02 -7.58 -29.13
CA VAL A 84 -9.34 -7.33 -27.72
C VAL A 84 -10.60 -8.09 -27.31
N ALA A 85 -11.66 -8.05 -28.11
CA ALA A 85 -12.90 -8.78 -27.82
C ALA A 85 -12.67 -10.29 -27.71
N LYS A 86 -11.97 -10.90 -28.67
CA LYS A 86 -11.61 -12.32 -28.63
C LYS A 86 -10.76 -12.68 -27.40
N ALA A 87 -9.77 -11.84 -27.08
CA ALA A 87 -8.91 -12.06 -25.91
C ALA A 87 -9.71 -12.01 -24.60
N VAL A 88 -10.70 -11.11 -24.50
CA VAL A 88 -11.58 -10.99 -23.35
C VAL A 88 -12.54 -12.17 -23.22
N LEU A 89 -13.04 -12.68 -24.34
CA LEU A 89 -13.93 -13.86 -24.38
C LEU A 89 -13.20 -15.21 -24.21
N GLY A 90 -11.87 -15.21 -24.18
CA GLY A 90 -11.07 -16.43 -24.14
C GLY A 90 -11.14 -17.26 -25.42
N GLU A 91 -11.54 -16.66 -26.54
CA GLU A 91 -11.63 -17.32 -27.85
C GLU A 91 -10.25 -17.49 -28.47
N GLU A 92 -10.06 -18.58 -29.22
CA GLU A 92 -8.86 -18.73 -30.04
C GLU A 92 -8.79 -17.62 -31.09
N VAL A 93 -7.69 -16.88 -31.03
CA VAL A 93 -7.42 -15.83 -31.99
C VAL A 93 -6.88 -16.50 -33.27
N THR A 94 -7.76 -16.71 -34.24
CA THR A 94 -7.43 -17.25 -35.56
C THR A 94 -7.15 -16.14 -36.56
N PHE A 95 -6.02 -16.25 -37.26
CA PHE A 95 -5.43 -15.19 -38.06
C PHE A 95 -5.44 -15.53 -39.55
N GLN A 96 -6.58 -15.29 -40.20
CA GLN A 96 -6.64 -15.17 -41.64
C GLN A 96 -7.51 -13.97 -41.95
N ASP A 97 -6.89 -12.87 -42.36
CA ASP A 97 -7.65 -11.67 -42.69
C ASP A 97 -7.01 -10.90 -43.83
N SER A 98 -7.77 -10.76 -44.92
CA SER A 98 -7.40 -10.02 -46.12
C SER A 98 -7.66 -8.50 -45.97
N THR A 99 -8.27 -8.06 -44.87
CA THR A 99 -8.70 -6.67 -44.67
C THR A 99 -7.57 -5.67 -44.39
N LEU A 100 -6.42 -6.11 -43.85
CA LEU A 100 -5.26 -5.25 -43.64
C LEU A 100 -4.37 -5.08 -44.89
N GLY A 101 -4.54 -5.94 -45.91
CA GLY A 101 -3.73 -5.94 -47.13
C GLY A 101 -2.22 -5.93 -46.85
N ASP A 102 -1.46 -5.18 -47.65
CA ASP A 102 0.00 -5.04 -47.52
C ASP A 102 0.45 -4.37 -46.20
N THR A 103 -0.46 -3.66 -45.51
CA THR A 103 -0.19 -2.99 -44.23
C THR A 103 0.16 -3.97 -43.12
N ALA A 104 -0.35 -5.21 -43.20
CA ALA A 104 -0.09 -6.26 -42.21
C ALA A 104 1.40 -6.58 -42.08
N SER A 105 2.16 -6.44 -43.18
CA SER A 105 3.60 -6.76 -43.26
C SER A 105 4.50 -5.58 -42.89
N GLN A 106 3.94 -4.39 -42.62
CA GLN A 106 4.71 -3.21 -42.28
C GLN A 106 5.50 -3.43 -40.98
N THR A 107 6.81 -3.23 -41.03
CA THR A 107 7.67 -3.32 -39.85
C THR A 107 7.54 -2.06 -39.00
N LEU A 108 7.32 -2.23 -37.70
CA LEU A 108 7.20 -1.14 -36.74
C LEU A 108 8.42 -1.06 -35.82
N MET A 109 8.74 0.15 -35.36
CA MET A 109 9.73 0.34 -34.29
C MET A 109 9.14 0.13 -32.89
N GLY A 110 7.81 0.22 -32.80
CA GLY A 110 7.01 -0.15 -31.63
C GLY A 110 5.53 0.08 -31.87
N CYS A 111 4.70 -0.57 -31.06
CA CYS A 111 3.25 -0.47 -31.10
C CYS A 111 2.71 -0.54 -29.67
N PHE A 112 1.75 0.32 -29.33
CA PHE A 112 1.02 0.27 -28.08
C PHE A 112 -0.48 0.19 -28.35
N LEU A 113 -1.21 -0.54 -27.52
CA LEU A 113 -2.67 -0.49 -27.49
C LEU A 113 -3.10 0.02 -26.13
N THR A 114 -3.92 1.06 -26.15
CA THR A 114 -4.47 1.69 -24.95
C THR A 114 -5.98 1.49 -24.94
N LEU A 115 -6.51 1.04 -23.81
CA LEU A 115 -7.93 1.03 -23.51
C LEU A 115 -8.23 2.17 -22.54
N LYS A 116 -9.25 2.97 -22.85
CA LYS A 116 -9.77 4.00 -21.96
C LYS A 116 -11.27 3.82 -21.73
N ARG A 117 -11.74 4.24 -20.56
CA ARG A 117 -13.16 4.37 -20.24
C ARG A 117 -13.43 5.82 -19.88
N ARG A 118 -14.18 6.55 -20.71
CA ARG A 118 -14.47 7.99 -20.51
C ARG A 118 -13.17 8.78 -20.24
N GLY A 119 -12.16 8.56 -21.08
CA GLY A 119 -10.84 9.20 -20.96
C GLY A 119 -9.90 8.61 -19.87
N GLN A 120 -10.39 7.80 -18.93
CA GLN A 120 -9.57 7.19 -17.88
C GLN A 120 -8.90 5.90 -18.35
N LEU A 121 -7.64 5.69 -17.97
CA LEU A 121 -6.85 4.53 -18.39
C LEU A 121 -7.39 3.22 -17.83
N ARG A 122 -7.71 2.26 -18.71
CA ARG A 122 -8.15 0.89 -18.36
C ARG A 122 -7.10 -0.19 -18.61
N GLY A 123 -6.15 0.09 -19.51
CA GLY A 123 -5.03 -0.79 -19.82
C GLY A 123 -4.14 -0.15 -20.87
N CYS A 124 -2.83 -0.37 -20.80
CA CYS A 124 -1.91 0.04 -21.86
C CYS A 124 -0.65 -0.83 -21.85
N CYS A 125 -0.51 -1.66 -22.87
CA CYS A 125 0.66 -2.48 -23.12
C CYS A 125 1.20 -2.20 -24.53
N GLY A 126 2.49 -2.44 -24.71
CA GLY A 126 3.15 -2.20 -25.98
C GLY A 126 4.45 -2.97 -26.13
N VAL A 127 4.86 -3.13 -27.38
CA VAL A 127 6.10 -3.77 -27.80
C VAL A 127 7.03 -2.73 -28.40
N THR A 128 8.32 -2.79 -28.07
CA THR A 128 9.35 -1.90 -28.64
C THR A 128 10.67 -2.65 -28.81
N GLY A 129 11.49 -2.19 -29.77
CA GLY A 129 12.89 -2.66 -29.90
C GLY A 129 13.08 -4.02 -30.60
N LYS A 130 12.02 -4.63 -31.11
CA LYS A 130 12.09 -5.78 -32.03
C LYS A 130 11.41 -5.39 -33.35
N ALA A 131 12.01 -5.75 -34.48
CA ALA A 131 11.38 -5.60 -35.78
C ALA A 131 10.28 -6.67 -35.90
N VAL A 132 9.05 -6.27 -35.62
CA VAL A 132 7.84 -7.08 -35.74
C VAL A 132 6.90 -6.44 -36.74
N THR A 133 6.06 -7.27 -37.37
CA THR A 133 5.03 -6.74 -38.27
C THR A 133 3.90 -6.09 -37.48
N LEU A 134 3.14 -5.21 -38.12
CA LEU A 134 1.97 -4.58 -37.52
C LEU A 134 0.97 -5.62 -36.99
N LEU A 135 0.70 -6.68 -37.76
CA LEU A 135 -0.23 -7.73 -37.34
C LEU A 135 0.26 -8.44 -36.07
N GLN A 136 1.50 -8.95 -36.06
CA GLN A 136 2.08 -9.61 -34.88
C GLN A 136 2.08 -8.69 -33.65
N SER A 137 2.39 -7.40 -33.87
CA SER A 137 2.36 -6.40 -32.80
C SER A 137 0.96 -6.25 -32.23
N LEU A 138 -0.05 -6.09 -33.09
CA LEU A 138 -1.46 -5.93 -32.70
C LEU A 138 -1.98 -7.13 -31.92
N GLU A 139 -1.58 -8.34 -32.30
CA GLU A 139 -1.93 -9.58 -31.61
C GLU A 139 -1.41 -9.57 -30.17
N GLU A 140 -0.10 -9.35 -30.02
CA GLU A 140 0.56 -9.36 -28.72
C GLU A 140 0.02 -8.26 -27.81
N VAL A 141 -0.10 -7.01 -28.31
CA VAL A 141 -0.54 -5.88 -27.47
C VAL A 141 -2.02 -5.94 -27.15
N SER A 142 -2.88 -6.49 -28.03
CA SER A 142 -4.31 -6.65 -27.74
C SER A 142 -4.53 -7.60 -26.57
N VAL A 143 -3.90 -8.79 -26.60
CA VAL A 143 -3.99 -9.76 -25.51
C VAL A 143 -3.37 -9.19 -24.23
N ALA A 144 -2.16 -8.63 -24.33
CA ALA A 144 -1.46 -8.10 -23.18
C ALA A 144 -2.22 -6.95 -22.50
N THR A 145 -2.79 -6.02 -23.27
CA THR A 145 -3.57 -4.90 -22.72
C THR A 145 -4.90 -5.37 -22.12
N ALA A 146 -5.57 -6.36 -22.72
CA ALA A 146 -6.87 -6.84 -22.25
C ALA A 146 -6.77 -7.72 -21.00
N THR A 147 -5.76 -8.60 -20.92
CA THR A 147 -5.72 -9.66 -19.88
C THR A 147 -4.49 -9.63 -18.99
N GLN A 148 -3.39 -8.98 -19.41
CA GLN A 148 -2.09 -9.13 -18.75
C GLN A 148 -1.58 -7.88 -18.02
N ASP A 149 -2.16 -6.68 -18.24
CA ASP A 149 -1.73 -5.44 -17.56
C ASP A 149 -1.90 -5.53 -16.04
N MET A 150 -0.80 -5.71 -15.30
CA MET A 150 -0.79 -6.01 -13.87
C MET A 150 -1.38 -4.90 -12.98
N ARG A 151 -1.57 -3.69 -13.52
CA ARG A 151 -2.18 -2.57 -12.78
C ARG A 151 -3.68 -2.73 -12.63
N PHE A 152 -4.30 -3.53 -13.48
CA PHE A 152 -5.75 -3.67 -13.56
C PHE A 152 -6.16 -5.15 -13.51
N PRO A 153 -7.39 -5.45 -13.04
CA PRO A 153 -7.97 -6.76 -13.32
C PRO A 153 -8.13 -6.97 -14.83
N PRO A 154 -8.18 -8.22 -15.33
CA PRO A 154 -8.55 -8.50 -16.72
C PRO A 154 -9.82 -7.76 -17.13
N VAL A 155 -9.91 -7.33 -18.38
CA VAL A 155 -11.08 -6.63 -18.93
C VAL A 155 -12.27 -7.58 -18.96
N SER A 156 -13.38 -7.17 -18.33
CA SER A 156 -14.63 -7.90 -18.40
C SER A 156 -15.25 -7.78 -19.79
N PRO A 157 -15.89 -8.84 -20.33
CA PRO A 157 -16.69 -8.74 -21.55
C PRO A 157 -17.73 -7.61 -21.50
N ARG A 158 -18.27 -7.32 -20.31
CA ARG A 158 -19.26 -6.26 -20.07
C ARG A 158 -18.68 -4.85 -20.15
N GLU A 159 -17.37 -4.70 -20.10
CA GLU A 159 -16.71 -3.40 -20.25
C GLU A 159 -16.65 -2.95 -21.69
N LEU A 160 -16.60 -3.87 -22.68
CA LEU A 160 -16.25 -3.56 -24.07
C LEU A 160 -17.11 -2.44 -24.69
N ALA A 161 -18.42 -2.41 -24.39
CA ALA A 161 -19.34 -1.39 -24.89
C ALA A 161 -19.07 0.04 -24.36
N TYR A 162 -18.22 0.17 -23.34
CA TYR A 162 -17.89 1.43 -22.68
C TYR A 162 -16.41 1.82 -22.85
N LEU A 163 -15.65 1.04 -23.62
CA LEU A 163 -14.23 1.27 -23.85
C LEU A 163 -13.96 1.97 -25.18
N GLU A 164 -12.89 2.74 -25.18
CA GLU A 164 -12.24 3.33 -26.34
C GLU A 164 -10.93 2.58 -26.58
N VAL A 165 -10.66 2.18 -27.83
CA VAL A 165 -9.42 1.53 -28.23
C VAL A 165 -8.56 2.53 -28.98
N THR A 166 -7.29 2.67 -28.59
CA THR A 166 -6.31 3.47 -29.31
C THR A 166 -5.05 2.68 -29.60
N VAL A 167 -4.70 2.55 -30.87
CA VAL A 167 -3.44 1.98 -31.36
C VAL A 167 -2.45 3.12 -31.60
N SER A 168 -1.28 3.05 -30.98
CA SER A 168 -0.19 4.02 -31.17
C SER A 168 0.97 3.36 -31.91
N LEU A 169 1.21 3.79 -33.15
CA LEU A 169 2.31 3.32 -33.99
C LEU A 169 3.53 4.21 -33.80
N LEU A 170 4.62 3.65 -33.26
CA LEU A 170 5.81 4.43 -32.92
C LEU A 170 6.77 4.54 -34.11
N HIS A 171 7.26 5.75 -34.36
CA HIS A 171 8.19 6.01 -35.45
C HIS A 171 9.21 7.11 -35.10
N GLY A 172 10.29 7.18 -35.87
CA GLY A 172 11.25 8.29 -35.79
C GLY A 172 12.07 8.35 -34.51
N PHE A 173 12.46 7.20 -33.94
CA PHE A 173 13.35 7.16 -32.78
C PHE A 173 14.71 7.82 -33.08
N ARG A 174 15.09 8.82 -32.27
CA ARG A 174 16.38 9.51 -32.33
C ARG A 174 16.95 9.74 -30.93
N PRO A 175 18.28 9.64 -30.74
CA PRO A 175 18.89 9.99 -29.47
C PRO A 175 18.75 11.50 -29.19
N LEU A 176 18.62 11.85 -27.91
CA LEU A 176 18.93 13.22 -27.47
C LEU A 176 20.44 13.40 -27.53
N THR A 177 20.90 14.53 -28.09
CA THR A 177 22.32 14.84 -28.27
C THR A 177 22.89 15.69 -27.14
N SER A 178 22.05 16.52 -26.53
CA SER A 178 22.36 17.31 -25.34
C SER A 178 22.67 16.44 -24.12
N ARG A 179 23.43 17.04 -23.20
CA ARG A 179 23.95 16.42 -21.98
C ARG A 179 23.40 17.13 -20.75
N GLY A 180 23.40 16.46 -19.60
CA GLY A 180 22.90 17.04 -18.36
C GLY A 180 21.53 17.69 -18.49
N GLU A 181 21.41 18.90 -17.93
CA GLU A 181 20.17 19.68 -17.89
C GLU A 181 19.74 20.24 -19.27
N ASP A 182 20.68 20.40 -20.22
CA ASP A 182 20.38 20.92 -21.55
C ASP A 182 19.46 19.99 -22.37
N ARG A 183 19.30 18.74 -21.93
CA ARG A 183 18.36 17.77 -22.53
C ARG A 183 16.92 18.27 -22.55
N VAL A 184 16.54 19.14 -21.60
CA VAL A 184 15.20 19.77 -21.53
C VAL A 184 14.85 20.50 -22.84
N GLN A 185 15.83 21.15 -23.47
CA GLN A 185 15.63 21.98 -24.66
C GLN A 185 15.29 21.16 -25.92
N GLU A 186 15.59 19.85 -25.92
CA GLU A 186 15.31 18.95 -27.05
C GLU A 186 13.96 18.23 -26.97
N VAL A 187 13.24 18.38 -25.85
CA VAL A 187 11.98 17.68 -25.57
C VAL A 187 10.80 18.60 -25.86
N LEU A 188 10.02 18.27 -26.90
CA LEU A 188 8.79 18.95 -27.24
C LEU A 188 7.60 18.19 -26.65
N VAL A 189 7.05 18.72 -25.55
CA VAL A 189 5.88 18.17 -24.87
C VAL A 189 4.69 18.04 -25.83
N GLY A 190 4.00 16.90 -25.77
CA GLY A 190 2.86 16.58 -26.63
C GLY A 190 3.23 16.11 -28.05
N GLN A 191 4.50 16.24 -28.46
CA GLN A 191 4.98 15.77 -29.76
C GLN A 191 5.94 14.58 -29.61
N HIS A 192 6.89 14.68 -28.68
CA HIS A 192 7.88 13.65 -28.42
C HIS A 192 7.39 12.66 -27.37
N GLY A 193 7.59 11.37 -27.62
CA GLY A 193 7.65 10.32 -26.60
C GLY A 193 9.10 10.10 -26.21
N LEU A 194 9.34 9.61 -24.99
CA LEU A 194 10.68 9.40 -24.45
C LEU A 194 10.91 7.94 -24.09
N ARG A 195 12.09 7.43 -24.42
CA ARG A 195 12.59 6.14 -23.95
C ARG A 195 13.96 6.34 -23.31
N ILE A 196 14.09 5.99 -22.03
CA ILE A 196 15.36 6.04 -21.30
C ILE A 196 15.91 4.62 -21.10
N GLN A 197 17.24 4.51 -21.10
CA GLN A 197 17.97 3.32 -20.70
C GLN A 197 19.20 3.71 -19.89
N LEU A 198 19.34 3.10 -18.70
CA LEU A 198 20.56 3.19 -17.87
C LEU A 198 20.87 1.79 -17.32
N GLY A 199 21.99 1.20 -17.75
CA GLY A 199 22.26 -0.22 -17.49
C GLY A 199 21.18 -1.13 -18.07
N SER A 200 20.59 -1.98 -17.22
CA SER A 200 19.44 -2.85 -17.56
C SER A 200 18.08 -2.18 -17.38
N ALA A 201 18.02 -1.02 -16.72
CA ALA A 201 16.77 -0.31 -16.47
C ALA A 201 16.31 0.42 -17.74
N THR A 202 15.04 0.25 -18.09
CA THR A 202 14.43 0.91 -19.25
C THR A 202 13.04 1.43 -18.92
N GLY A 203 12.73 2.64 -19.39
CA GLY A 203 11.41 3.25 -19.28
C GLY A 203 11.00 3.85 -20.62
N ILE A 204 9.70 3.83 -20.91
CA ILE A 204 9.13 4.48 -22.08
C ILE A 204 7.82 5.17 -21.71
N LEU A 205 7.64 6.40 -22.19
CA LEU A 205 6.40 7.15 -22.09
C LEU A 205 6.00 7.67 -23.48
N LEU A 206 4.70 7.55 -23.78
CA LEU A 206 4.12 8.02 -25.04
C LEU A 206 3.95 9.55 -25.04
N PRO A 207 3.90 10.22 -26.21
CA PRO A 207 3.81 11.68 -26.29
C PRO A 207 2.63 12.29 -25.53
N ASN A 208 1.48 11.62 -25.52
CA ASN A 208 0.26 12.10 -24.88
C ASN A 208 0.33 12.09 -23.34
N VAL A 209 1.24 11.31 -22.74
CA VAL A 209 1.37 11.23 -21.27
C VAL A 209 1.72 12.59 -20.69
N ALA A 210 2.63 13.32 -21.32
CA ALA A 210 3.06 14.63 -20.83
C ALA A 210 1.89 15.63 -20.84
N THR A 211 1.05 15.62 -21.88
CA THR A 211 -0.13 16.50 -21.95
C THR A 211 -1.23 16.07 -21.00
N GLU A 212 -1.48 14.76 -20.84
CA GLU A 212 -2.50 14.23 -19.94
C GLU A 212 -2.17 14.49 -18.47
N MET A 213 -0.88 14.47 -18.12
CA MET A 213 -0.39 14.73 -16.77
C MET A 213 0.02 16.19 -16.54
N ASN A 214 -0.20 17.09 -17.52
CA ASN A 214 0.19 18.50 -17.48
C ASN A 214 1.67 18.72 -17.09
N LEU A 215 2.57 17.91 -17.65
CA LEU A 215 4.01 17.95 -17.40
C LEU A 215 4.71 18.89 -18.38
N ASP A 216 5.71 19.62 -17.90
CA ASP A 216 6.70 20.27 -18.75
C ASP A 216 7.80 19.28 -19.19
N ALA A 217 8.79 19.76 -19.94
CA ALA A 217 9.85 18.92 -20.49
C ALA A 217 10.72 18.27 -19.41
N GLU A 218 11.04 19.00 -18.32
CA GLU A 218 11.79 18.47 -17.19
C GLU A 218 10.98 17.43 -16.43
N GLY A 219 9.73 17.75 -16.08
CA GLY A 219 8.81 16.81 -15.46
C GLY A 219 8.66 15.53 -16.28
N PHE A 220 8.58 15.64 -17.61
CA PHE A 220 8.47 14.47 -18.47
C PHE A 220 9.73 13.58 -18.47
N LEU A 221 10.91 14.18 -18.44
CA LEU A 221 12.19 13.48 -18.27
C LEU A 221 12.28 12.77 -16.90
N GLN A 222 11.84 13.42 -15.83
CA GLN A 222 11.78 12.81 -14.49
C GLN A 222 10.81 11.61 -14.46
N HIS A 223 9.63 11.74 -15.08
CA HIS A 223 8.63 10.66 -15.09
C HIS A 223 9.08 9.44 -15.91
N VAL A 224 9.82 9.62 -17.02
CA VAL A 224 10.37 8.47 -17.76
C VAL A 224 11.46 7.75 -16.96
N CYS A 225 12.24 8.47 -16.13
CA CYS A 225 13.16 7.87 -15.17
C CYS A 225 12.43 7.04 -14.11
N GLN A 226 11.38 7.61 -13.50
CA GLN A 226 10.56 6.89 -12.52
C GLN A 226 9.93 5.64 -13.11
N LYS A 227 9.46 5.71 -14.37
CA LYS A 227 8.94 4.54 -15.11
C LYS A 227 9.99 3.45 -15.29
N ALA A 228 11.26 3.82 -15.41
CA ALA A 228 12.41 2.91 -15.45
C ALA A 228 12.87 2.45 -14.05
N GLN A 229 12.21 2.85 -12.96
CA GLN A 229 12.64 2.63 -11.57
C GLN A 229 14.02 3.24 -11.26
N LEU A 230 14.34 4.36 -11.92
CA LEU A 230 15.54 5.14 -11.69
C LEU A 230 15.25 6.36 -10.81
N SER A 231 16.30 6.96 -10.25
CA SER A 231 16.21 8.27 -9.61
C SER A 231 15.60 9.30 -10.57
N PRO A 232 14.73 10.23 -10.11
CA PRO A 232 14.15 11.27 -10.95
C PRO A 232 15.17 12.11 -11.72
N ASP A 233 16.39 12.26 -11.20
CA ASP A 233 17.48 13.01 -11.86
C ASP A 233 18.38 12.14 -12.75
N ALA A 234 18.08 10.85 -12.93
CA ALA A 234 18.91 9.96 -13.74
C ALA A 234 19.01 10.41 -15.21
N TRP A 235 18.06 11.21 -15.71
CA TRP A 235 18.14 11.81 -17.04
C TRP A 235 19.23 12.88 -17.16
N LYS A 236 19.76 13.42 -16.06
CA LYS A 236 20.91 14.35 -16.05
C LYS A 236 22.23 13.61 -16.18
N ASP A 237 22.26 12.30 -15.91
CA ASP A 237 23.46 11.48 -16.07
C ASP A 237 23.76 11.27 -17.56
N ASP A 238 24.97 11.65 -17.98
CA ASP A 238 25.42 11.50 -19.36
C ASP A 238 25.53 10.03 -19.81
N SER A 239 25.61 9.08 -18.89
CA SER A 239 25.57 7.64 -19.17
C SER A 239 24.15 7.12 -19.49
N SER A 240 23.10 7.89 -19.16
CA SER A 240 21.73 7.59 -19.56
C SER A 240 21.54 7.81 -21.06
N ARG A 241 21.07 6.77 -21.76
CA ARG A 241 20.70 6.86 -23.16
C ARG A 241 19.21 7.18 -23.28
N ILE A 242 18.90 8.37 -23.81
CA ILE A 242 17.52 8.80 -24.02
C ILE A 242 17.24 8.91 -25.52
N LEU A 243 16.15 8.29 -25.96
CA LEU A 243 15.61 8.41 -27.32
C LEU A 243 14.30 9.21 -27.27
N LYS A 244 14.15 10.19 -28.17
CA LYS A 244 12.88 10.81 -28.53
C LYS A 244 12.26 10.12 -29.74
N PHE A 245 10.93 10.03 -29.79
CA PHE A 245 10.18 9.44 -30.92
C PHE A 245 8.82 10.11 -31.09
N HIS A 246 8.10 9.78 -32.15
CA HIS A 246 6.73 10.23 -32.40
C HIS A 246 5.76 9.04 -32.42
N SER A 247 4.48 9.30 -32.16
CA SER A 247 3.43 8.29 -32.28
C SER A 247 2.31 8.74 -33.21
N HIS A 248 1.94 7.89 -34.16
CA HIS A 248 0.70 8.03 -34.92
C HIS A 248 -0.42 7.29 -34.20
N MET A 249 -1.41 8.02 -33.68
CA MET A 249 -2.50 7.47 -32.87
C MET A 249 -3.74 7.23 -33.73
N ILE A 250 -4.30 6.02 -33.62
CA ILE A 250 -5.52 5.61 -34.31
C ILE A 250 -6.50 5.15 -33.23
N GLY A 251 -7.55 5.94 -32.97
CA GLY A 251 -8.47 5.70 -31.85
C GLY A 251 -9.95 5.75 -32.24
N GLY A 252 -10.78 5.11 -31.43
CA GLY A 252 -12.24 5.14 -31.54
C GLY A 252 -12.94 4.15 -30.60
N ASP A 253 -14.26 4.24 -30.53
CA ASP A 253 -15.12 3.33 -29.74
C ASP A 253 -15.15 1.92 -30.32
N PHE A 254 -15.51 0.93 -29.50
CA PHE A 254 -15.81 -0.41 -30.02
C PHE A 254 -16.96 -0.38 -31.05
N PRO A 255 -16.83 -1.09 -32.20
CA PRO A 255 -17.91 -1.19 -33.18
C PRO A 255 -19.19 -1.80 -32.54
N PRO A 256 -20.38 -1.21 -32.74
CA PRO A 256 -21.62 -1.68 -32.13
C PRO A 256 -21.94 -3.15 -32.40
N ASN A 257 -21.61 -3.64 -33.60
CA ASN A 257 -21.83 -5.04 -33.99
C ASN A 257 -20.92 -6.04 -33.26
N LEU A 258 -19.76 -5.59 -32.77
CA LEU A 258 -18.82 -6.44 -32.03
C LEU A 258 -19.24 -6.57 -30.57
N VAL A 259 -19.95 -5.57 -30.03
CA VAL A 259 -20.41 -5.56 -28.63
C VAL A 259 -21.84 -6.08 -28.45
N ALA A 260 -22.63 -6.16 -29.54
CA ALA A 260 -24.02 -6.61 -29.52
C ALA A 260 -24.18 -8.06 -29.02
N ASP A 261 -23.21 -8.94 -29.32
CA ASP A 261 -23.25 -10.37 -28.96
C ASP A 261 -22.55 -10.69 -27.63
N VAL A 262 -21.59 -9.87 -27.21
CA VAL A 262 -20.84 -10.02 -25.95
C VAL A 262 -21.72 -9.76 -24.71
N ALA A 263 -22.84 -9.07 -24.90
CA ALA A 263 -23.74 -8.63 -23.83
C ALA A 263 -24.73 -9.71 -23.32
N THR A 264 -24.58 -10.97 -23.72
CA THR A 264 -25.48 -12.04 -23.24
C THR A 264 -24.94 -12.66 -21.94
N ARG A 265 -25.83 -12.77 -20.94
CA ARG A 265 -25.50 -13.24 -19.58
C ARG A 265 -24.71 -14.55 -19.65
N GLU A 266 -23.45 -14.54 -19.21
CA GLU A 266 -22.80 -15.77 -18.80
C GLU A 266 -23.69 -16.47 -17.77
N PRO A 267 -23.84 -17.80 -17.85
CA PRO A 267 -24.58 -18.53 -16.83
C PRO A 267 -23.94 -18.27 -15.46
N PRO A 268 -24.76 -18.19 -14.40
CA PRO A 268 -24.22 -18.03 -13.06
C PRO A 268 -23.25 -19.17 -12.74
N LEU A 269 -22.19 -18.87 -11.97
CA LEU A 269 -21.22 -19.87 -11.53
C LEU A 269 -21.90 -21.03 -10.78
N CYS A 270 -22.86 -20.69 -9.92
CA CYS A 270 -23.69 -21.64 -9.19
C CYS A 270 -25.16 -21.56 -9.63
N THR A 271 -25.85 -22.69 -9.69
CA THR A 271 -27.32 -22.72 -9.62
C THR A 271 -27.81 -22.31 -8.23
N ALA A 272 -29.11 -21.99 -8.10
CA ALA A 272 -29.69 -21.65 -6.80
C ALA A 272 -29.54 -22.80 -5.77
N GLY A 273 -29.69 -24.06 -6.22
CA GLY A 273 -29.52 -25.23 -5.36
C GLY A 273 -28.07 -25.45 -4.93
N GLU A 274 -27.10 -25.21 -5.82
CA GLU A 274 -25.67 -25.28 -5.46
C GLU A 274 -25.27 -24.18 -4.45
N LEU A 275 -25.82 -22.96 -4.59
CA LEU A 275 -25.60 -21.90 -3.62
C LEU A 275 -26.18 -22.26 -2.25
N GLU A 276 -27.38 -22.84 -2.21
CA GLU A 276 -27.99 -23.32 -0.95
C GLU A 276 -27.16 -24.45 -0.30
N LEU A 277 -26.64 -25.38 -1.11
CA LEU A 277 -25.71 -26.40 -0.63
C LEU A 277 -24.42 -25.81 -0.06
N LEU A 278 -23.85 -24.78 -0.70
CA LEU A 278 -22.68 -24.06 -0.18
C LEU A 278 -22.99 -23.38 1.16
N VAL A 279 -24.16 -22.76 1.32
CA VAL A 279 -24.62 -22.17 2.60
C VAL A 279 -24.69 -23.25 3.69
N GLN A 280 -25.36 -24.36 3.42
CA GLN A 280 -25.48 -25.48 4.37
C GLN A 280 -24.10 -26.06 4.73
N HIS A 281 -23.21 -26.19 3.76
CA HIS A 281 -21.85 -26.66 3.96
C HIS A 281 -21.03 -25.71 4.85
N CYS A 282 -21.09 -24.41 4.57
CA CYS A 282 -20.41 -23.39 5.39
C CYS A 282 -20.93 -23.36 6.83
N TYR A 283 -22.24 -23.51 7.01
CA TYR A 283 -22.88 -23.59 8.32
C TYR A 283 -22.42 -24.82 9.10
N SER A 284 -22.40 -26.01 8.48
CA SER A 284 -21.90 -27.23 9.10
C SER A 284 -20.42 -27.14 9.49
N ASN A 285 -19.58 -26.52 8.64
CA ASN A 285 -18.18 -26.28 8.96
C ASN A 285 -18.01 -25.33 10.14
N LEU A 286 -18.77 -24.25 10.19
CA LEU A 286 -18.73 -23.28 11.28
C LEU A 286 -19.10 -23.95 12.63
N GLN A 287 -20.14 -24.79 12.64
CA GLN A 287 -20.52 -25.58 13.82
C GLN A 287 -19.42 -26.56 14.23
N SER A 288 -18.84 -27.29 13.26
CA SER A 288 -17.78 -28.27 13.53
C SER A 288 -16.54 -27.59 14.12
N LEU A 289 -16.10 -26.49 13.51
CA LEU A 289 -14.95 -25.70 13.98
C LEU A 289 -15.19 -25.11 15.38
N SER A 290 -16.41 -24.62 15.64
CA SER A 290 -16.77 -24.02 16.94
C SER A 290 -16.85 -25.06 18.07
N SER A 291 -17.18 -26.32 17.76
CA SER A 291 -17.26 -27.43 18.70
C SER A 291 -15.96 -28.26 18.80
N GLY A 292 -14.96 -27.96 17.99
CA GLY A 292 -13.71 -28.73 17.90
C GLY A 292 -13.87 -30.08 17.16
N ALA A 293 -14.96 -30.28 16.44
CA ALA A 293 -15.17 -31.42 15.56
C ALA A 293 -14.46 -31.26 14.20
N THR A 294 -14.32 -32.35 13.46
CA THR A 294 -13.65 -32.35 12.14
C THR A 294 -14.56 -31.74 11.07
N PRO A 295 -14.19 -30.61 10.44
CA PRO A 295 -14.96 -30.02 9.35
C PRO A 295 -14.66 -30.70 8.00
N SER A 296 -15.44 -30.38 6.97
CA SER A 296 -15.20 -30.80 5.58
C SER A 296 -14.73 -29.62 4.74
N TYR A 297 -13.59 -29.75 4.08
CA TYR A 297 -13.01 -28.67 3.26
C TYR A 297 -13.54 -28.64 1.81
N TYR A 298 -14.37 -29.61 1.43
CA TYR A 298 -14.88 -29.78 0.06
C TYR A 298 -16.33 -30.23 0.05
N ALA A 299 -17.11 -29.66 -0.87
CA ALA A 299 -18.50 -29.95 -1.19
C ALA A 299 -18.59 -30.51 -2.63
N PRO A 300 -18.64 -31.84 -2.81
CA PRO A 300 -18.56 -32.48 -4.13
C PRO A 300 -19.64 -32.09 -5.15
N ALA A 301 -20.79 -31.63 -4.68
CA ALA A 301 -21.93 -31.25 -5.51
C ALA A 301 -21.95 -29.75 -5.88
N CYS A 302 -20.90 -29.00 -5.50
CA CYS A 302 -20.79 -27.57 -5.76
C CYS A 302 -19.60 -27.28 -6.68
N PRO A 303 -19.63 -26.20 -7.48
CA PRO A 303 -18.50 -25.81 -8.31
C PRO A 303 -17.29 -25.42 -7.47
N ASP A 304 -16.10 -25.51 -8.05
CA ASP A 304 -14.87 -24.93 -7.48
C ASP A 304 -14.09 -24.24 -8.60
N ALA A 305 -14.27 -22.93 -8.69
CA ALA A 305 -13.65 -22.07 -9.70
C ALA A 305 -12.88 -20.93 -9.03
N MET A 306 -12.05 -20.24 -9.82
CA MET A 306 -11.44 -19.00 -9.40
C MET A 306 -12.48 -17.89 -9.39
N VAL A 307 -12.69 -17.27 -8.22
CA VAL A 307 -13.61 -16.16 -8.00
C VAL A 307 -12.84 -14.92 -7.54
N ASN A 308 -13.46 -13.75 -7.57
CA ASN A 308 -12.83 -12.51 -7.13
C ASN A 308 -13.10 -12.19 -5.66
N GLY A 309 -14.14 -12.78 -5.08
CA GLY A 309 -14.35 -12.69 -3.65
C GLY A 309 -15.42 -13.64 -3.14
N VAL A 310 -15.36 -13.88 -1.85
CA VAL A 310 -16.37 -14.62 -1.10
C VAL A 310 -16.67 -13.90 0.19
N SER A 311 -17.89 -14.04 0.70
CA SER A 311 -18.30 -13.53 2.00
C SER A 311 -19.19 -14.52 2.71
N ILE A 312 -19.02 -14.60 4.03
CA ILE A 312 -19.96 -15.22 4.96
C ILE A 312 -20.48 -14.13 5.87
N GLN A 313 -21.81 -14.01 5.97
CA GLN A 313 -22.48 -13.12 6.89
C GLN A 313 -23.25 -13.94 7.93
N LEU A 314 -23.02 -13.66 9.21
CA LEU A 314 -23.76 -14.23 10.33
C LEU A 314 -24.72 -13.17 10.87
N ARG A 315 -26.02 -13.42 10.77
CA ARG A 315 -27.09 -12.54 11.26
C ARG A 315 -27.75 -13.13 12.51
N ASP A 316 -28.51 -12.28 13.21
CA ASP A 316 -29.26 -12.65 14.41
C ASP A 316 -28.39 -13.14 15.58
N ILE A 317 -27.13 -12.68 15.65
CA ILE A 317 -26.24 -12.92 16.79
C ILE A 317 -26.40 -11.81 17.84
N PRO A 318 -26.08 -12.06 19.12
CA PRO A 318 -26.13 -11.04 20.17
C PRO A 318 -25.28 -9.79 19.90
N ALA A 319 -24.22 -9.93 19.10
CA ALA A 319 -23.32 -8.85 18.68
C ALA A 319 -23.79 -8.12 17.40
N GLY A 320 -24.99 -8.40 16.89
CA GLY A 320 -25.54 -7.81 15.67
C GLY A 320 -25.31 -8.67 14.42
N THR A 321 -24.46 -8.21 13.50
CA THR A 321 -24.12 -8.94 12.27
C THR A 321 -22.60 -9.01 12.13
N LEU A 322 -22.06 -10.21 11.96
CA LEU A 322 -20.65 -10.42 11.64
C LEU A 322 -20.49 -10.73 10.17
N ASN A 323 -19.45 -10.15 9.55
CA ASN A 323 -19.12 -10.37 8.16
C ASN A 323 -17.66 -10.78 8.05
N PHE A 324 -17.41 -11.86 7.32
CA PHE A 324 -16.08 -12.38 7.03
C PHE A 324 -15.95 -12.49 5.52
N SER A 325 -14.91 -11.89 4.93
CA SER A 325 -14.78 -11.84 3.48
C SER A 325 -13.33 -11.88 3.06
N THR A 326 -13.09 -12.53 1.92
CA THR A 326 -11.83 -12.50 1.19
C THR A 326 -12.12 -11.93 -0.20
N LEU A 327 -11.30 -10.98 -0.66
CA LEU A 327 -11.44 -10.32 -1.95
C LEU A 327 -10.08 -10.18 -2.63
N SER A 328 -9.99 -10.58 -3.89
CA SER A 328 -8.83 -10.44 -4.76
C SER A 328 -9.28 -10.13 -6.19
N LEU A 329 -8.99 -8.93 -6.67
CA LEU A 329 -9.25 -8.56 -8.07
C LEU A 329 -8.31 -9.25 -9.06
N ARG A 330 -7.12 -9.69 -8.61
CA ARG A 330 -6.14 -10.46 -9.40
C ARG A 330 -5.14 -11.17 -8.47
N PRO A 331 -4.85 -12.47 -8.65
CA PRO A 331 -5.32 -13.39 -9.70
C PRO A 331 -6.73 -13.97 -9.47
N GLY A 332 -7.36 -13.70 -8.33
CA GLY A 332 -8.59 -14.36 -7.87
C GLY A 332 -8.28 -15.39 -6.79
N VAL A 333 -9.29 -16.05 -6.25
CA VAL A 333 -9.19 -17.06 -5.17
C VAL A 333 -10.04 -18.29 -5.49
N PRO A 334 -9.58 -19.51 -5.14
CA PRO A 334 -10.37 -20.73 -5.30
C PRO A 334 -11.60 -20.73 -4.37
N LEU A 335 -12.80 -20.96 -4.91
CA LEU A 335 -14.07 -20.80 -4.21
C LEU A 335 -14.15 -21.59 -2.89
N GLN A 336 -14.03 -22.92 -2.94
CA GLN A 336 -14.37 -23.76 -1.78
C GLN A 336 -13.34 -23.67 -0.66
N SER A 337 -12.04 -23.70 -0.98
CA SER A 337 -11.01 -23.55 0.04
C SER A 337 -11.02 -22.16 0.68
N THR A 338 -11.41 -21.12 -0.07
CA THR A 338 -11.56 -19.77 0.51
C THR A 338 -12.78 -19.67 1.39
N LEU A 339 -13.92 -20.26 1.02
CA LEU A 339 -15.08 -20.36 1.90
C LEU A 339 -14.73 -21.07 3.21
N PHE A 340 -13.96 -22.16 3.15
CA PHE A 340 -13.47 -22.86 4.33
C PHE A 340 -12.61 -21.96 5.23
N GLN A 341 -11.64 -21.23 4.68
CA GLN A 341 -10.83 -20.26 5.44
C GLN A 341 -11.68 -19.16 6.09
N VAL A 342 -12.71 -18.70 5.39
CA VAL A 342 -13.65 -17.71 5.93
C VAL A 342 -14.48 -18.32 7.08
N CYS A 343 -14.86 -19.60 7.02
CA CYS A 343 -15.45 -20.31 8.16
C CYS A 343 -14.48 -20.41 9.36
N GLU A 344 -13.20 -20.66 9.14
CA GLU A 344 -12.18 -20.69 10.21
C GLU A 344 -12.06 -19.34 10.92
N LEU A 345 -12.04 -18.24 10.15
CA LEU A 345 -12.08 -16.88 10.69
C LEU A 345 -13.36 -16.64 11.49
N GLY A 346 -14.51 -17.07 10.96
CA GLY A 346 -15.79 -16.97 11.65
C GLY A 346 -15.82 -17.67 13.00
N ALA A 347 -15.37 -18.94 13.04
CA ALA A 347 -15.32 -19.73 14.27
C ALA A 347 -14.40 -19.10 15.32
N LYS A 348 -13.23 -18.60 14.89
CA LYS A 348 -12.30 -17.89 15.78
C LYS A 348 -12.92 -16.63 16.38
N SER A 349 -13.58 -15.80 15.56
CA SER A 349 -14.22 -14.57 16.05
C SER A 349 -15.42 -14.85 16.96
N LEU A 350 -16.18 -15.91 16.73
CA LEU A 350 -17.24 -16.34 17.64
C LEU A 350 -16.68 -16.76 19.01
N ALA A 351 -15.57 -17.49 19.01
CA ALA A 351 -14.88 -17.88 20.24
C ALA A 351 -14.33 -16.67 21.02
N GLU A 352 -13.70 -15.71 20.32
CA GLU A 352 -13.21 -14.46 20.92
C GLU A 352 -14.34 -13.61 21.50
N ALA A 353 -15.51 -13.60 20.86
CA ALA A 353 -16.71 -12.91 21.35
C ALA A 353 -17.42 -13.66 22.50
N GLY A 354 -16.96 -14.85 22.89
CA GLY A 354 -17.59 -15.68 23.92
C GLY A 354 -18.98 -16.20 23.52
N ILE A 355 -19.30 -16.24 22.22
CA ILE A 355 -20.59 -16.71 21.71
C ILE A 355 -20.60 -18.24 21.78
N LYS A 356 -21.47 -18.79 22.62
CA LYS A 356 -21.59 -20.24 22.84
C LYS A 356 -22.28 -20.92 21.66
N GLU A 357 -21.99 -22.20 21.46
CA GLU A 357 -22.57 -23.05 20.41
C GLU A 357 -24.10 -23.02 20.35
N ALA A 358 -24.78 -22.95 21.50
CA ALA A 358 -26.24 -22.86 21.56
C ALA A 358 -26.79 -21.61 20.83
N ALA A 359 -26.06 -20.50 20.80
CA ALA A 359 -26.46 -19.30 20.08
C ALA A 359 -26.28 -19.43 18.55
N LEU A 360 -25.48 -20.39 18.07
CA LEU A 360 -25.33 -20.66 16.63
C LEU A 360 -26.58 -21.31 16.03
N GLN A 361 -27.38 -22.01 16.84
CA GLN A 361 -28.63 -22.64 16.39
C GLN A 361 -29.70 -21.63 15.96
N GLU A 362 -29.62 -20.40 16.46
CA GLU A 362 -30.53 -19.28 16.12
C GLU A 362 -29.91 -18.33 15.08
N THR A 363 -28.66 -18.56 14.67
CA THR A 363 -27.92 -17.70 13.74
C THR A 363 -28.26 -18.05 12.29
N GLN A 364 -28.54 -17.03 11.47
CA GLN A 364 -28.63 -17.21 10.02
C GLN A 364 -27.26 -16.99 9.37
N LEU A 365 -26.88 -17.89 8.47
CA LEU A 365 -25.64 -17.79 7.70
C LEU A 365 -25.97 -17.53 6.24
N ASP A 366 -25.35 -16.51 5.68
CA ASP A 366 -25.45 -16.15 4.27
C ASP A 366 -24.10 -16.25 3.57
N VAL A 367 -24.11 -16.71 2.31
CA VAL A 367 -22.94 -16.80 1.44
C VAL A 367 -23.10 -15.87 0.26
N THR A 368 -22.03 -15.11 -0.04
CA THR A 368 -21.93 -14.27 -1.24
C THR A 368 -20.68 -14.65 -2.02
N ILE A 369 -20.80 -14.76 -3.34
CA ILE A 369 -19.73 -15.03 -4.30
C ILE A 369 -19.65 -13.85 -5.27
N LEU A 370 -18.44 -13.36 -5.51
CA LEU A 370 -18.15 -12.23 -6.38
C LEU A 370 -17.22 -12.65 -7.53
N THR A 371 -17.57 -12.31 -8.77
CA THR A 371 -16.80 -12.62 -9.98
C THR A 371 -16.77 -11.45 -10.95
N ASP A 372 -16.01 -11.57 -12.05
CA ASP A 372 -16.09 -10.69 -13.22
C ASP A 372 -16.01 -9.18 -12.88
N PRO A 373 -14.86 -8.66 -12.40
CA PRO A 373 -14.74 -7.26 -12.00
C PRO A 373 -14.77 -6.32 -13.21
N VAL A 374 -15.60 -5.28 -13.13
CA VAL A 374 -15.73 -4.19 -14.10
C VAL A 374 -15.21 -2.91 -13.47
N MET A 375 -14.32 -2.19 -14.13
CA MET A 375 -13.78 -0.92 -13.63
C MET A 375 -14.62 0.26 -14.15
N HIS A 376 -15.09 1.12 -13.25
CA HIS A 376 -15.91 2.29 -13.56
C HIS A 376 -15.15 3.62 -13.50
N GLY A 377 -13.85 3.59 -13.17
CA GLY A 377 -13.02 4.79 -13.02
C GLY A 377 -12.91 5.25 -11.57
N SER A 378 -12.40 6.46 -11.35
CA SER A 378 -12.23 7.05 -10.03
C SER A 378 -13.55 7.41 -9.36
N VAL A 379 -13.57 7.53 -8.03
CA VAL A 379 -14.72 8.04 -7.28
C VAL A 379 -15.12 9.43 -7.75
N SER A 380 -14.15 10.28 -8.06
CA SER A 380 -14.39 11.66 -8.53
C SER A 380 -15.01 11.76 -9.93
N ASP A 381 -14.82 10.75 -10.78
CA ASP A 381 -15.29 10.79 -12.18
C ASP A 381 -15.75 9.42 -12.70
N SER A 382 -16.57 8.71 -11.93
CA SER A 382 -17.00 7.36 -12.32
C SER A 382 -17.98 7.37 -13.51
N ASP A 383 -17.86 6.37 -14.39
CA ASP A 383 -18.84 6.03 -15.42
C ASP A 383 -19.62 4.78 -15.00
N LEU A 384 -20.82 4.97 -14.45
CA LEU A 384 -21.64 3.90 -13.87
C LEU A 384 -22.47 3.12 -14.90
N ARG A 385 -22.35 3.41 -16.21
CA ARG A 385 -23.05 2.63 -17.24
C ARG A 385 -22.64 1.15 -17.16
N GLY A 386 -23.61 0.24 -17.31
CA GLY A 386 -23.39 -1.20 -17.17
C GLY A 386 -23.31 -1.74 -15.74
N LEU A 387 -23.39 -0.87 -14.72
CA LEU A 387 -23.57 -1.29 -13.33
C LEU A 387 -25.05 -1.66 -13.09
N ASP A 388 -25.36 -2.93 -13.29
CA ASP A 388 -26.68 -3.51 -12.96
C ASP A 388 -26.71 -3.98 -11.49
N THR A 389 -27.37 -3.20 -10.64
CA THR A 389 -27.43 -3.48 -9.19
C THR A 389 -28.19 -4.76 -8.86
N GLN A 390 -29.00 -5.31 -9.76
CA GLN A 390 -29.69 -6.59 -9.55
C GLN A 390 -28.75 -7.80 -9.58
N HIS A 391 -27.62 -7.68 -10.30
CA HIS A 391 -26.70 -8.79 -10.54
C HIS A 391 -25.25 -8.44 -10.21
N ARG A 392 -25.00 -7.23 -9.69
CA ARG A 392 -23.64 -6.77 -9.38
C ARG A 392 -23.56 -6.03 -8.06
N ALA A 393 -22.52 -6.35 -7.29
CA ALA A 393 -22.09 -5.58 -6.13
C ALA A 393 -21.23 -4.39 -6.58
N CYS A 394 -21.24 -3.29 -5.82
CA CYS A 394 -20.34 -2.16 -6.00
C CYS A 394 -19.18 -2.29 -5.01
N LEU A 395 -17.95 -2.10 -5.49
CA LEU A 395 -16.72 -2.09 -4.71
C LEU A 395 -16.02 -0.73 -4.89
N VAL A 396 -15.65 -0.09 -3.78
CA VAL A 396 -14.76 1.07 -3.78
C VAL A 396 -13.44 0.68 -3.13
N LYS A 397 -12.32 1.04 -3.76
CA LYS A 397 -10.98 0.65 -3.32
C LYS A 397 -9.97 1.80 -3.40
N GLU A 398 -9.21 2.01 -2.33
CA GLU A 398 -8.07 2.93 -2.25
C GLU A 398 -6.89 2.24 -1.55
N GLY A 399 -5.81 1.96 -2.27
CA GLY A 399 -4.69 1.20 -1.72
C GLY A 399 -5.17 -0.17 -1.20
N ASP A 400 -4.91 -0.49 0.06
CA ASP A 400 -5.39 -1.72 0.71
C ASP A 400 -6.81 -1.61 1.28
N LYS A 401 -7.36 -0.40 1.38
CA LYS A 401 -8.72 -0.17 1.89
C LYS A 401 -9.73 -0.51 0.79
N SER A 402 -10.79 -1.19 1.17
CA SER A 402 -11.90 -1.52 0.30
C SER A 402 -13.19 -1.70 1.07
N ALA A 403 -14.28 -1.23 0.49
CA ALA A 403 -15.62 -1.57 0.93
C ALA A 403 -16.48 -1.90 -0.28
N TRP A 404 -17.32 -2.91 -0.14
CA TRP A 404 -18.28 -3.28 -1.16
C TRP A 404 -19.65 -3.54 -0.58
N ASN A 405 -20.67 -3.21 -1.38
CA ASN A 405 -22.06 -3.35 -1.02
C ASN A 405 -22.83 -4.00 -2.16
N TYR A 406 -23.80 -4.83 -1.80
CA TYR A 406 -24.79 -5.41 -2.70
C TYR A 406 -26.18 -5.12 -2.15
N GLN A 407 -27.00 -4.43 -2.95
CA GLN A 407 -28.40 -4.19 -2.64
C GLN A 407 -29.19 -3.92 -3.93
N PRO A 408 -29.89 -4.94 -4.48
CA PRO A 408 -30.63 -4.84 -5.75
C PRO A 408 -31.65 -3.71 -5.85
N ALA A 409 -32.18 -3.28 -4.71
CA ALA A 409 -33.19 -2.24 -4.64
C ALA A 409 -32.64 -0.83 -4.90
N LEU A 410 -31.31 -0.63 -4.80
CA LEU A 410 -30.69 0.68 -4.98
C LEU A 410 -30.35 0.95 -6.45
N SER A 411 -30.30 2.23 -6.83
CA SER A 411 -29.66 2.66 -8.06
C SER A 411 -28.14 2.55 -7.97
N ALA A 412 -27.45 2.58 -9.12
CA ALA A 412 -25.99 2.52 -9.17
C ALA A 412 -25.32 3.62 -8.32
N THR A 413 -25.83 4.86 -8.41
CA THR A 413 -25.31 6.00 -7.64
C THR A 413 -25.53 5.82 -6.14
N GLU A 414 -26.71 5.34 -5.72
CA GLU A 414 -26.99 5.07 -4.30
C GLU A 414 -26.10 3.96 -3.74
N LEU A 415 -25.83 2.91 -4.53
CA LEU A 415 -24.97 1.80 -4.12
C LEU A 415 -23.49 2.22 -3.98
N VAL A 416 -23.01 3.10 -4.88
CA VAL A 416 -21.69 3.74 -4.75
C VAL A 416 -21.63 4.58 -3.47
N ASN A 417 -22.61 5.44 -3.23
CA ASN A 417 -22.67 6.28 -2.03
C ASN A 417 -22.71 5.43 -0.74
N LYS A 418 -23.48 4.34 -0.73
CA LYS A 418 -23.49 3.40 0.40
C LYS A 418 -22.12 2.76 0.63
N SER A 419 -21.39 2.44 -0.44
CA SER A 419 -20.02 1.94 -0.34
C SER A 419 -19.06 2.98 0.23
N LEU A 420 -19.16 4.23 -0.21
CA LEU A 420 -18.37 5.35 0.31
C LEU A 420 -18.62 5.63 1.80
N GLN A 421 -19.82 5.39 2.31
CA GLN A 421 -20.13 5.54 3.74
C GLN A 421 -19.43 4.50 4.64
N THR A 422 -18.90 3.42 4.04
CA THR A 422 -18.32 2.29 4.77
C THR A 422 -16.79 2.20 4.65
N ILE A 423 -16.14 3.21 4.07
CA ILE A 423 -14.69 3.31 3.86
C ILE A 423 -14.22 4.76 4.02
N GLU A 424 -13.05 4.98 4.65
CA GLU A 424 -12.40 6.30 4.64
C GLU A 424 -11.45 6.42 3.44
N ILE A 425 -11.79 7.30 2.50
CA ILE A 425 -11.00 7.61 1.31
C ILE A 425 -10.22 8.89 1.54
N SER A 426 -8.91 8.84 1.26
CA SER A 426 -8.01 9.97 1.40
C SER A 426 -7.97 10.85 0.15
N ASP A 427 -8.08 10.26 -1.05
CA ASP A 427 -8.10 10.95 -2.33
C ASP A 427 -9.14 10.34 -3.30
N PRO A 428 -10.28 11.02 -3.53
CA PRO A 428 -11.32 10.57 -4.47
C PRO A 428 -10.87 10.46 -5.94
N GLN A 429 -9.77 11.09 -6.33
CA GLN A 429 -9.23 10.98 -7.70
C GLN A 429 -8.44 9.67 -7.89
N VAL A 430 -7.85 9.15 -6.81
CA VAL A 430 -7.08 7.91 -6.81
C VAL A 430 -7.98 6.71 -6.52
N ALA A 431 -8.94 6.85 -5.59
CA ALA A 431 -9.86 5.77 -5.23
C ALA A 431 -10.69 5.32 -6.43
N GLN A 432 -10.74 4.00 -6.66
CA GLN A 432 -11.38 3.40 -7.82
C GLN A 432 -12.73 2.77 -7.47
N VAL A 433 -13.68 2.88 -8.39
CA VAL A 433 -14.99 2.22 -8.36
C VAL A 433 -14.95 1.00 -9.27
N PHE A 434 -15.34 -0.15 -8.74
CA PHE A 434 -15.54 -1.39 -9.46
C PHE A 434 -16.96 -1.89 -9.24
N SER A 435 -17.47 -2.72 -10.15
CA SER A 435 -18.59 -3.61 -9.86
C SER A 435 -18.19 -5.04 -10.10
N LEU A 436 -18.78 -5.99 -9.38
CA LEU A 436 -18.51 -7.42 -9.52
C LEU A 436 -19.83 -8.15 -9.69
N ALA A 437 -19.90 -9.12 -10.60
CA ALA A 437 -21.03 -10.03 -10.67
C ALA A 437 -21.20 -10.72 -9.31
N VAL A 438 -22.44 -10.84 -8.84
CA VAL A 438 -22.73 -11.33 -7.50
C VAL A 438 -23.76 -12.45 -7.52
N GLN A 439 -23.48 -13.48 -6.73
CA GLN A 439 -24.44 -14.51 -6.35
C GLN A 439 -24.49 -14.55 -4.83
N SER A 440 -25.65 -14.33 -4.24
CA SER A 440 -25.80 -14.19 -2.80
C SER A 440 -27.08 -14.84 -2.31
N SER A 441 -27.02 -15.51 -1.15
CA SER A 441 -28.22 -16.00 -0.45
C SER A 441 -29.00 -14.88 0.23
N HIS A 442 -28.40 -13.69 0.37
CA HIS A 442 -29.01 -12.50 0.94
C HIS A 442 -28.98 -11.32 -0.03
N SER A 443 -30.03 -10.48 -0.01
CA SER A 443 -30.19 -9.34 -0.90
C SER A 443 -29.56 -8.05 -0.38
N GLU A 444 -29.08 -8.02 0.86
CA GLU A 444 -28.38 -6.87 1.42
C GLU A 444 -27.08 -7.31 2.08
N VAL A 445 -25.95 -6.93 1.49
CA VAL A 445 -24.62 -7.28 1.98
C VAL A 445 -23.74 -6.04 2.00
N ALA A 446 -23.06 -5.81 3.11
CA ALA A 446 -22.15 -4.70 3.30
C ALA A 446 -20.87 -5.20 3.97
N VAL A 447 -19.75 -5.08 3.27
CA VAL A 447 -18.45 -5.54 3.74
C VAL A 447 -17.45 -4.43 3.60
N SER A 448 -16.64 -4.24 4.63
CA SER A 448 -15.53 -3.31 4.62
C SER A 448 -14.35 -3.92 5.35
N ASN A 449 -13.17 -3.83 4.76
CA ASN A 449 -11.92 -4.14 5.46
C ASN A 449 -11.33 -2.89 6.14
N PHE A 450 -12.05 -1.77 6.11
CA PHE A 450 -11.68 -0.58 6.84
C PHE A 450 -11.86 -0.83 8.34
N PRO A 451 -10.80 -0.66 9.17
CA PRO A 451 -10.89 -0.91 10.60
C PRO A 451 -11.97 -0.04 11.24
N ARG A 452 -12.76 -0.64 12.13
CA ARG A 452 -13.74 0.07 12.97
C ARG A 452 -13.19 0.20 14.40
N PRO A 453 -13.56 1.26 15.12
CA PRO A 453 -13.16 1.41 16.51
C PRO A 453 -13.73 0.25 17.33
N GLN A 454 -12.90 -0.32 18.21
CA GLN A 454 -13.29 -1.40 19.10
C GLN A 454 -13.44 -0.88 20.53
N PRO A 455 -14.52 -1.28 21.23
CA PRO A 455 -14.56 -1.09 22.68
C PRO A 455 -13.46 -1.94 23.34
N GLY A 456 -12.92 -1.45 24.46
CA GLY A 456 -11.88 -2.14 25.21
C GLY A 456 -12.27 -2.44 26.65
N SER A 457 -11.43 -3.23 27.30
CA SER A 457 -11.40 -3.34 28.76
C SER A 457 -11.07 -1.98 29.40
N SER A 458 -11.47 -1.81 30.66
CA SER A 458 -11.09 -0.64 31.47
C SER A 458 -9.57 -0.51 31.62
N ILE A 459 -8.84 -1.63 31.65
CA ILE A 459 -7.38 -1.65 31.80
C ILE A 459 -6.75 -2.09 30.48
N ARG A 460 -5.75 -1.34 29.99
CA ARG A 460 -4.84 -1.78 28.93
C ARG A 460 -3.80 -2.71 29.51
N SER A 461 -3.76 -3.97 29.06
CA SER A 461 -2.71 -4.94 29.41
C SER A 461 -1.41 -4.70 28.62
N PRO A 462 -0.23 -4.98 29.20
CA PRO A 462 1.04 -4.81 28.49
C PRO A 462 1.10 -5.78 27.29
N ALA A 463 1.52 -5.26 26.14
CA ALA A 463 1.61 -5.99 24.88
C ALA A 463 3.02 -6.47 24.57
N VAL A 464 4.05 -5.80 25.11
CA VAL A 464 5.46 -6.07 24.77
C VAL A 464 6.35 -6.39 25.98
N ALA A 465 5.75 -6.58 27.16
CA ALA A 465 6.46 -7.14 28.31
C ALA A 465 7.06 -8.53 27.98
N GLY A 466 8.32 -8.73 28.36
CA GLY A 466 9.12 -9.91 28.03
C GLY A 466 9.79 -9.88 26.65
N THR A 467 9.52 -8.87 25.82
CA THR A 467 10.15 -8.72 24.49
C THR A 467 10.92 -7.41 24.35
N PHE A 468 10.29 -6.27 24.69
CA PHE A 468 10.92 -4.95 24.61
C PHE A 468 11.51 -4.49 25.95
N TYR A 469 10.96 -5.00 27.06
CA TYR A 469 11.42 -4.80 28.43
C TYR A 469 11.07 -6.04 29.27
N PRO A 470 11.68 -6.24 30.46
CA PRO A 470 11.42 -7.41 31.30
C PRO A 470 9.94 -7.59 31.69
N ASN A 471 9.47 -8.83 31.74
CA ASN A 471 8.12 -9.14 32.25
C ASN A 471 8.08 -9.30 33.78
N ASP A 472 9.24 -9.50 34.40
CA ASP A 472 9.36 -9.55 35.86
C ASP A 472 9.36 -8.12 36.44
N PRO A 473 8.50 -7.82 37.43
CA PRO A 473 8.41 -6.49 38.04
C PRO A 473 9.71 -5.97 38.65
N ASP A 474 10.47 -6.82 39.34
CA ASP A 474 11.69 -6.41 40.05
C ASP A 474 12.81 -6.17 39.03
N GLU A 475 12.94 -7.04 38.02
CA GLU A 475 13.88 -6.85 36.91
C GLU A 475 13.58 -5.57 36.12
N LEU A 476 12.30 -5.26 35.87
CA LEU A 476 11.91 -4.03 35.19
C LEU A 476 12.28 -2.79 36.00
N ASP A 477 12.01 -2.78 37.31
CA ASP A 477 12.38 -1.66 38.18
C ASP A 477 13.90 -1.46 38.23
N GLU A 478 14.67 -2.54 38.30
CA GLU A 478 16.14 -2.50 38.27
C GLU A 478 16.65 -1.90 36.95
N VAL A 479 16.17 -2.40 35.80
CA VAL A 479 16.56 -1.90 34.48
C VAL A 479 16.25 -0.42 34.33
N VAL A 480 15.04 0.02 34.70
CA VAL A 480 14.66 1.44 34.63
C VAL A 480 15.52 2.27 35.56
N SER A 481 15.75 1.83 36.80
CA SER A 481 16.61 2.52 37.78
C SER A 481 18.03 2.70 37.28
N ASN A 482 18.58 1.70 36.59
CA ASN A 482 19.94 1.75 36.04
C ASN A 482 20.11 2.80 34.94
N PHE A 483 19.04 3.20 34.24
CA PHE A 483 19.09 4.34 33.31
C PHE A 483 18.96 5.70 34.02
N LEU A 484 18.36 5.73 35.21
CA LEU A 484 18.15 6.93 36.02
C LEU A 484 19.41 7.28 36.85
N THR A 485 20.51 7.56 36.13
CA THR A 485 21.85 7.70 36.72
C THR A 485 22.14 9.05 37.37
N ASP A 486 21.36 10.10 37.10
CA ASP A 486 21.54 11.40 37.75
C ASP A 486 20.79 11.43 39.08
N PRO A 487 21.48 11.50 40.23
CA PRO A 487 20.82 11.52 41.53
C PRO A 487 20.11 12.86 41.83
N SER A 488 20.42 13.94 41.09
CA SER A 488 19.81 15.26 41.30
C SER A 488 19.72 16.08 40.01
N PRO A 489 18.92 15.62 39.02
CA PRO A 489 18.77 16.31 37.76
C PRO A 489 18.07 17.66 37.96
N GLU A 490 18.53 18.69 37.25
CA GLU A 490 17.83 19.97 37.18
C GLU A 490 16.50 19.76 36.43
N LYS A 491 15.39 19.87 37.16
CA LYS A 491 14.05 19.68 36.59
C LYS A 491 13.43 21.00 36.13
N ARG A 492 12.83 20.98 34.94
CA ARG A 492 12.14 22.13 34.32
C ARG A 492 10.75 21.75 33.85
N ASN A 493 9.90 22.77 33.66
CA ASN A 493 8.61 22.62 33.01
C ASN A 493 8.84 22.70 31.50
N TYR A 494 8.42 21.67 30.77
CA TYR A 494 8.45 21.64 29.31
C TYR A 494 7.03 21.53 28.76
N SER A 495 6.77 22.21 27.64
CA SER A 495 5.51 22.12 26.92
C SER A 495 5.39 20.77 26.21
N ALA A 496 6.51 20.26 25.69
CA ALA A 496 6.59 18.91 25.14
C ALA A 496 8.00 18.30 25.29
N VAL A 497 8.07 17.00 25.14
CA VAL A 497 9.32 16.24 25.00
C VAL A 497 9.21 15.23 23.86
N MET A 498 10.33 14.84 23.28
CA MET A 498 10.43 13.71 22.36
C MET A 498 11.33 12.64 22.93
N VAL A 499 10.89 11.38 22.88
CA VAL A 499 11.60 10.20 23.39
C VAL A 499 11.42 9.00 22.44
N PRO A 500 12.43 8.11 22.35
CA PRO A 500 12.39 6.91 21.50
C PRO A 500 11.62 5.73 22.13
N HIS A 501 11.10 4.84 21.29
CA HIS A 501 10.29 3.67 21.70
C HIS A 501 10.80 2.31 21.20
N ALA A 502 12.09 2.20 20.85
CA ALA A 502 12.71 0.88 20.73
C ALA A 502 12.73 0.14 22.09
N GLY A 503 13.12 -1.14 22.10
CA GLY A 503 13.31 -1.88 23.36
C GLY A 503 14.33 -1.21 24.29
N LEU A 504 14.13 -1.29 25.61
CA LEU A 504 14.85 -0.48 26.61
C LEU A 504 16.37 -0.61 26.53
N LYS A 505 16.88 -1.75 26.09
CA LYS A 505 18.33 -1.96 25.86
C LYS A 505 18.95 -0.99 24.84
N TYR A 506 18.16 -0.44 23.92
CA TYR A 506 18.62 0.48 22.87
C TYR A 506 18.24 1.93 23.17
N SER A 507 16.99 2.17 23.56
CA SER A 507 16.40 3.50 23.70
C SER A 507 16.37 4.02 25.15
N GLY A 508 16.48 3.13 26.14
CA GLY A 508 16.17 3.44 27.54
C GLY A 508 17.03 4.56 28.13
N ALA A 509 18.33 4.60 27.79
CA ALA A 509 19.23 5.66 28.24
C ALA A 509 18.83 7.05 27.69
N ILE A 510 18.34 7.11 26.45
CA ILE A 510 17.90 8.35 25.80
C ILE A 510 16.59 8.83 26.43
N ALA A 511 15.60 7.94 26.61
CA ALA A 511 14.34 8.27 27.26
C ALA A 511 14.56 8.74 28.72
N ALA A 512 15.41 8.04 29.47
CA ALA A 512 15.76 8.41 30.84
C ALA A 512 16.44 9.77 30.93
N ALA A 513 17.34 10.09 29.99
CA ALA A 513 17.99 11.39 29.94
C ALA A 513 16.97 12.53 29.80
N VAL A 514 15.94 12.35 28.99
CA VAL A 514 14.87 13.35 28.84
C VAL A 514 14.00 13.40 30.10
N PHE A 515 13.41 12.28 30.51
CA PHE A 515 12.41 12.25 31.58
C PHE A 515 12.94 12.67 32.95
N GLN A 516 14.22 12.45 33.27
CA GLN A 516 14.82 12.92 34.52
C GLN A 516 14.77 14.45 34.69
N ARG A 517 14.73 15.19 33.59
CA ARG A 517 14.74 16.66 33.56
C ARG A 517 13.34 17.29 33.64
N VAL A 518 12.28 16.48 33.71
CA VAL A 518 10.90 16.96 33.60
C VAL A 518 10.26 17.12 34.98
N ASN A 519 9.61 18.27 35.20
CA ASN A 519 8.58 18.43 36.23
C ASN A 519 7.24 17.96 35.66
N PHE A 520 6.77 16.81 36.13
CA PHE A 520 5.57 16.18 35.57
C PHE A 520 4.27 16.86 36.06
N PRO A 521 3.37 17.27 35.16
CA PRO A 521 2.05 17.77 35.50
C PRO A 521 1.07 16.62 35.80
N GLU A 522 -0.17 16.95 36.19
CA GLU A 522 -1.21 15.97 36.49
C GLU A 522 -1.67 15.15 35.27
N THR A 523 -1.45 15.66 34.06
CA THR A 523 -1.89 15.03 32.81
C THR A 523 -0.73 14.95 31.82
N ILE A 524 -0.51 13.77 31.26
CA ILE A 524 0.48 13.52 30.20
C ILE A 524 -0.26 12.98 29.00
N ILE A 525 -0.07 13.59 27.83
CA ILE A 525 -0.64 13.13 26.56
C ILE A 525 0.50 12.60 25.69
N ILE A 526 0.49 11.31 25.40
CA ILE A 526 1.51 10.63 24.61
C ILE A 526 0.97 10.41 23.20
N LEU A 527 1.63 11.01 22.21
CA LEU A 527 1.34 10.83 20.80
C LEU A 527 2.42 9.90 20.22
N GLY A 528 2.00 8.69 19.84
CA GLY A 528 2.89 7.70 19.25
C GLY A 528 2.44 7.30 17.84
N PRO A 529 3.36 6.89 16.96
CA PRO A 529 2.98 6.30 15.69
C PRO A 529 2.24 4.99 15.88
N LYS A 530 1.36 4.68 14.93
CA LYS A 530 0.65 3.40 14.85
C LYS A 530 1.37 2.45 13.89
N HIS A 531 1.97 1.41 14.43
CA HIS A 531 2.68 0.34 13.71
C HIS A 531 1.77 -0.83 13.37
N THR A 532 0.68 -1.03 14.14
CA THR A 532 -0.23 -2.15 13.94
C THR A 532 -1.34 -1.83 12.94
N ARG A 533 -1.88 -2.88 12.31
CA ARG A 533 -3.09 -2.78 11.46
C ARG A 533 -4.39 -2.85 12.25
N LEU A 534 -4.33 -3.10 13.56
CA LEU A 534 -5.52 -3.23 14.41
C LEU A 534 -6.13 -1.86 14.66
N GLY A 535 -7.46 -1.77 14.67
CA GLY A 535 -8.16 -0.52 14.95
C GLY A 535 -7.97 0.58 13.89
N VAL A 536 -8.68 1.70 14.10
CA VAL A 536 -8.70 2.87 13.22
C VAL A 536 -7.32 3.51 13.08
N ASN A 537 -7.15 4.34 12.06
CA ASN A 537 -5.86 4.98 11.81
C ASN A 537 -5.45 5.94 12.94
N TRP A 538 -6.37 6.79 13.40
CA TRP A 538 -6.12 7.82 14.40
C TRP A 538 -7.00 7.53 15.61
N ALA A 539 -6.38 6.98 16.66
CA ALA A 539 -7.07 6.47 17.83
C ALA A 539 -6.61 7.17 19.11
N VAL A 540 -7.53 7.35 20.05
CA VAL A 540 -7.23 7.68 21.44
C VAL A 540 -7.71 6.55 22.35
N ALA A 541 -6.91 6.25 23.37
CA ALA A 541 -7.14 5.13 24.25
C ALA A 541 -8.40 5.34 25.11
N PRO A 542 -9.34 4.38 25.13
CA PRO A 542 -10.55 4.47 25.95
C PRO A 542 -10.37 3.93 27.38
N HIS A 543 -9.15 3.64 27.80
CA HIS A 543 -8.86 2.91 29.03
C HIS A 543 -8.86 3.82 30.28
N ASP A 544 -9.39 3.30 31.38
CA ASP A 544 -9.29 3.88 32.73
C ASP A 544 -7.89 3.75 33.32
N ALA A 545 -7.10 2.77 32.87
CA ALA A 545 -5.75 2.53 33.37
C ALA A 545 -4.85 1.80 32.36
N TRP A 546 -3.54 2.00 32.51
CA TRP A 546 -2.47 1.31 31.79
C TRP A 546 -1.72 0.40 32.75
N SER A 547 -1.64 -0.90 32.45
CA SER A 547 -0.91 -1.88 33.24
C SER A 547 0.48 -2.15 32.64
N ILE A 548 1.47 -2.21 33.51
CA ILE A 548 2.82 -2.72 33.23
C ILE A 548 3.21 -3.71 34.35
N PRO A 549 4.25 -4.55 34.18
CA PRO A 549 4.73 -5.39 35.28
C PRO A 549 4.99 -4.58 36.55
N GLY A 550 4.30 -4.93 37.64
CA GLY A 550 4.47 -4.30 38.96
C GLY A 550 3.77 -2.97 39.19
N SER A 551 3.15 -2.35 38.17
CA SER A 551 2.57 -1.01 38.33
C SER A 551 1.36 -0.77 37.40
N THR A 552 0.52 0.17 37.82
CA THR A 552 -0.64 0.62 37.05
C THR A 552 -0.67 2.15 37.06
N LEU A 553 -0.75 2.74 35.88
CA LEU A 553 -0.90 4.18 35.68
C LEU A 553 -2.36 4.53 35.36
N ALA A 554 -2.87 5.62 35.92
CA ALA A 554 -4.24 6.06 35.65
C ALA A 554 -4.38 6.58 34.20
N GLY A 555 -5.46 6.19 33.53
CA GLY A 555 -5.90 6.78 32.27
C GLY A 555 -6.81 8.00 32.50
N ASP A 556 -7.18 8.67 31.41
CA ASP A 556 -8.18 9.75 31.44
C ASP A 556 -9.16 9.65 30.26
N PRO A 557 -10.15 8.72 30.34
CA PRO A 557 -11.13 8.54 29.28
C PRO A 557 -12.08 9.74 29.11
N VAL A 558 -12.19 10.61 30.13
CA VAL A 558 -12.98 11.84 30.05
C VAL A 558 -12.28 12.84 29.12
N LEU A 559 -10.97 13.04 29.29
CA LEU A 559 -10.19 13.85 28.36
C LEU A 559 -10.11 13.20 26.97
N ALA A 560 -9.95 11.88 26.89
CA ALA A 560 -9.98 11.16 25.61
C ALA A 560 -11.27 11.43 24.82
N LYS A 561 -12.43 11.43 25.49
CA LYS A 561 -13.70 11.76 24.85
C LYS A 561 -13.76 13.22 24.38
N LYS A 562 -13.32 14.18 25.20
CA LYS A 562 -13.24 15.60 24.79
C LYS A 562 -12.37 15.79 23.53
N LEU A 563 -11.28 15.04 23.44
CA LEU A 563 -10.39 15.07 22.28
C LEU A 563 -11.08 14.54 21.02
N VAL A 564 -11.84 13.45 21.11
CA VAL A 564 -12.66 12.93 20.00
C VAL A 564 -13.70 13.96 19.54
N ASP A 565 -14.35 14.65 20.47
CA ASP A 565 -15.38 15.64 20.13
C ASP A 565 -14.80 16.87 19.38
N ALA A 566 -13.53 17.21 19.62
CA ALA A 566 -12.87 18.38 19.05
C ALA A 566 -11.98 18.09 17.81
N ILE A 567 -11.49 16.86 17.66
CA ILE A 567 -10.50 16.49 16.64
C ILE A 567 -11.16 15.62 15.57
N PRO A 568 -11.24 16.09 14.31
CA PRO A 568 -11.76 15.29 13.21
C PRO A 568 -11.04 13.94 13.05
N ASP A 569 -11.81 12.88 12.79
CA ASP A 569 -11.39 11.49 12.56
C ASP A 569 -10.73 10.77 13.75
N LEU A 570 -10.47 11.44 14.87
CA LEU A 570 -9.97 10.79 16.08
C LEU A 570 -11.10 9.98 16.72
N GLN A 571 -10.88 8.70 17.00
CA GLN A 571 -11.90 7.83 17.61
C GLN A 571 -11.38 7.14 18.87
N LEU A 572 -12.29 6.84 19.80
CA LEU A 572 -12.01 5.96 20.94
C LEU A 572 -11.89 4.52 20.44
N ASP A 573 -10.71 3.94 20.52
CA ASP A 573 -10.47 2.61 19.96
C ASP A 573 -9.40 1.83 20.72
N ALA A 574 -9.83 0.84 21.49
CA ALA A 574 -8.92 -0.05 22.22
C ALA A 574 -8.14 -1.00 21.30
N GLY A 575 -8.71 -1.36 20.14
CA GLY A 575 -8.07 -2.26 19.18
C GLY A 575 -6.78 -1.66 18.63
N ALA A 576 -6.75 -0.34 18.40
CA ALA A 576 -5.56 0.38 17.97
C ALA A 576 -4.41 0.37 19.00
N HIS A 577 -4.73 0.19 20.28
CA HIS A 577 -3.74 0.18 21.37
C HIS A 577 -3.35 -1.23 21.83
N ALA A 578 -4.16 -2.25 21.52
CA ALA A 578 -4.03 -3.60 22.09
C ALA A 578 -2.65 -4.25 21.87
N GLN A 579 -2.00 -3.97 20.74
CA GLN A 579 -0.66 -4.46 20.41
C GLN A 579 0.32 -3.35 20.04
N GLU A 580 -0.03 -2.09 20.31
CA GLU A 580 0.81 -0.94 19.96
C GLU A 580 1.82 -0.63 21.07
N HIS A 581 3.10 -0.50 20.70
CA HIS A 581 4.19 -0.38 21.65
C HIS A 581 4.67 1.05 21.85
N ALA A 582 4.48 1.96 20.88
CA ALA A 582 5.03 3.32 20.95
C ALA A 582 4.68 4.05 22.26
N ILE A 583 3.42 3.96 22.71
CA ILE A 583 2.98 4.56 23.98
C ILE A 583 3.45 3.73 25.18
N GLU A 584 3.44 2.40 25.06
CA GLU A 584 3.77 1.48 26.16
C GLU A 584 5.21 1.64 26.66
N MET A 585 6.14 1.89 25.73
CA MET A 585 7.57 1.99 26.06
C MET A 585 7.91 3.16 26.98
N GLU A 586 7.06 4.18 27.05
CA GLU A 586 7.27 5.32 27.94
C GLU A 586 6.77 5.05 29.37
N LEU A 587 5.85 4.10 29.53
CA LEU A 587 5.15 3.83 30.78
C LEU A 587 6.07 3.38 31.93
N PRO A 588 7.11 2.53 31.73
CA PRO A 588 8.02 2.14 32.80
C PRO A 588 8.72 3.34 33.46
N PHE A 589 9.13 4.33 32.69
CA PHE A 589 9.72 5.57 33.22
C PHE A 589 8.69 6.42 33.96
N LEU A 590 7.50 6.59 33.36
CA LEU A 590 6.43 7.39 33.96
C LEU A 590 5.86 6.78 35.24
N ALA A 591 5.80 5.45 35.34
CA ALA A 591 5.40 4.75 36.55
C ALA A 591 6.31 5.07 37.74
N LYS A 592 7.61 5.29 37.48
CA LYS A 592 8.59 5.61 38.52
C LYS A 592 8.69 7.11 38.80
N LEU A 593 8.67 7.93 37.75
CA LEU A 593 8.93 9.38 37.85
C LEU A 593 7.66 10.24 38.01
N ALA A 594 6.51 9.74 37.57
CA ALA A 594 5.24 10.47 37.49
C ALA A 594 4.03 9.61 37.94
N PRO A 595 4.09 8.87 39.08
CA PRO A 595 3.07 7.89 39.46
C PRO A 595 1.67 8.48 39.74
N ARG A 596 1.56 9.81 39.86
CA ARG A 596 0.30 10.52 40.10
C ARG A 596 -0.30 11.14 38.84
N SER A 597 0.42 11.13 37.73
CA SER A 597 -0.05 11.68 36.46
C SER A 597 -1.03 10.73 35.80
N ARG A 598 -2.06 11.30 35.16
CA ARG A 598 -2.99 10.58 34.29
C ARG A 598 -2.46 10.58 32.86
N ILE A 599 -2.59 9.44 32.17
CA ILE A 599 -2.01 9.20 30.85
C ILE A 599 -3.12 9.11 29.81
N VAL A 600 -3.04 9.95 28.77
CA VAL A 600 -3.83 9.82 27.54
C VAL A 600 -2.90 9.40 26.42
N GLY A 601 -3.14 8.24 25.82
CA GLY A 601 -2.36 7.72 24.70
C GLY A 601 -3.10 7.90 23.37
N MET A 602 -2.42 8.41 22.36
CA MET A 602 -2.92 8.54 20.99
C MET A 602 -2.04 7.77 20.02
N ALA A 603 -2.61 6.80 19.31
CA ALA A 603 -1.93 6.03 18.28
C ALA A 603 -2.28 6.60 16.91
N LEU A 604 -1.27 7.14 16.21
CA LEU A 604 -1.47 7.94 15.00
C LEU A 604 -0.84 7.27 13.79
N GLY A 605 -1.68 6.86 12.85
CA GLY A 605 -1.27 6.38 11.53
C GLY A 605 -0.78 7.50 10.60
N ARG A 606 -0.65 7.17 9.32
CA ARG A 606 -0.17 8.10 8.29
C ARG A 606 -1.09 9.33 8.16
N GLY A 607 -0.50 10.47 7.80
CA GLY A 607 -1.23 11.72 7.56
C GLY A 607 -0.43 12.70 6.70
N ASN A 608 -1.13 13.56 5.96
CA ASN A 608 -0.51 14.69 5.27
C ASN A 608 -0.41 15.91 6.21
N PHE A 609 0.38 16.92 5.81
CA PHE A 609 0.58 18.12 6.63
C PHE A 609 -0.73 18.84 6.96
N GLN A 610 -1.65 18.95 6.00
CA GLN A 610 -2.95 19.59 6.21
C GLN A 610 -3.78 18.88 7.29
N ARG A 611 -3.81 17.54 7.24
CA ARG A 611 -4.49 16.71 8.24
C ARG A 611 -3.85 16.87 9.62
N CYS A 612 -2.51 16.91 9.70
CA CYS A 612 -1.80 17.17 10.95
C CYS A 612 -2.16 18.56 11.53
N ARG A 613 -2.28 19.58 10.67
CA ARG A 613 -2.68 20.92 11.10
C ARG A 613 -4.12 20.99 11.61
N GLN A 614 -5.05 20.28 10.98
CA GLN A 614 -6.43 20.17 11.46
C GLN A 614 -6.49 19.48 12.84
N PHE A 615 -5.72 18.40 13.01
CA PHE A 615 -5.58 17.75 14.30
C PHE A 615 -5.03 18.70 15.36
N ALA A 616 -3.94 19.40 15.03
CA ALA A 616 -3.27 20.31 15.94
C ALA A 616 -4.18 21.45 16.40
N LEU A 617 -5.07 21.93 15.52
CA LEU A 617 -6.09 22.92 15.85
C LEU A 617 -7.08 22.39 16.91
N GLY A 618 -7.68 21.21 16.67
CA GLY A 618 -8.61 20.60 17.63
C GLY A 618 -7.93 20.30 18.97
N LEU A 619 -6.70 19.78 18.94
CA LEU A 619 -5.90 19.56 20.15
C LEU A 619 -5.66 20.88 20.90
N SER A 620 -5.22 21.95 20.21
CA SER A 620 -4.96 23.24 20.84
C SER A 620 -6.20 23.84 21.54
N GLN A 621 -7.40 23.66 20.95
CA GLN A 621 -8.66 24.12 21.55
C GLN A 621 -8.95 23.38 22.86
N VAL A 622 -8.82 22.04 22.87
CA VAL A 622 -9.00 21.26 24.09
C VAL A 622 -7.98 21.65 25.15
N LEU A 623 -6.71 21.85 24.77
CA LEU A 623 -5.65 22.22 25.72
C LEU A 623 -5.89 23.59 26.38
N GLN A 624 -6.48 24.55 25.67
CA GLN A 624 -6.82 25.87 26.23
C GLN A 624 -7.93 25.80 27.29
N GLU A 625 -8.77 24.78 27.26
CA GLU A 625 -9.87 24.57 28.22
C GLU A 625 -9.43 23.80 29.47
N LEU A 626 -8.21 23.24 29.49
CA LEU A 626 -7.71 22.50 30.65
C LEU A 626 -7.28 23.45 31.77
N PRO A 627 -7.54 23.09 33.05
CA PRO A 627 -7.18 23.93 34.19
C PRO A 627 -5.66 24.07 34.34
N THR A 628 -4.90 23.06 33.92
CA THR A 628 -3.45 23.05 33.90
C THR A 628 -2.97 22.48 32.57
N PRO A 629 -1.86 23.01 32.02
CA PRO A 629 -1.31 22.50 30.77
C PRO A 629 -0.75 21.08 30.97
N PRO A 630 -1.07 20.12 30.08
CA PRO A 630 -0.46 18.80 30.13
C PRO A 630 0.96 18.83 29.57
N LEU A 631 1.72 17.78 29.85
CA LEU A 631 2.95 17.49 29.11
C LEU A 631 2.59 16.71 27.85
N LEU A 632 3.00 17.21 26.69
CA LEU A 632 2.92 16.46 25.45
C LEU A 632 4.18 15.61 25.26
N VAL A 633 4.02 14.32 24.99
CA VAL A 633 5.13 13.39 24.73
C VAL A 633 5.03 12.91 23.29
N ILE A 634 6.04 13.22 22.49
CA ILE A 634 6.23 12.69 21.14
C ILE A 634 7.02 11.39 21.30
N SER A 635 6.40 10.25 21.01
CA SER A 635 7.11 8.98 20.97
C SER A 635 7.60 8.73 19.54
N SER A 636 8.92 8.72 19.33
CA SER A 636 9.53 8.56 18.00
C SER A 636 10.95 8.01 18.06
N ASP A 637 11.17 6.94 17.30
CA ASP A 637 12.48 6.62 16.75
C ASP A 637 12.74 7.46 15.47
N MET A 638 14.00 7.56 15.06
CA MET A 638 14.43 8.36 13.90
C MET A 638 14.50 7.48 12.63
N ASN A 639 15.51 7.66 11.77
CA ASN A 639 15.65 6.87 10.55
C ASN A 639 15.96 5.40 10.86
N HIS A 640 15.42 4.51 10.02
CA HIS A 640 15.58 3.07 10.08
C HIS A 640 16.39 2.55 8.90
N PHE A 641 17.24 1.57 9.21
CA PHE A 641 17.83 0.60 8.30
C PHE A 641 18.80 1.15 7.24
N ALA A 642 19.31 2.37 7.43
CA ALA A 642 20.50 2.84 6.73
C ALA A 642 21.78 2.34 7.42
N ARG A 643 22.92 2.47 6.74
CA ARG A 643 24.24 2.33 7.38
C ARG A 643 24.44 3.47 8.36
N ASP A 644 25.18 3.24 9.45
CA ASP A 644 25.31 4.18 10.57
C ASP A 644 25.61 5.64 10.13
N ALA A 645 26.64 5.83 9.30
CA ALA A 645 27.00 7.17 8.82
C ALA A 645 25.88 7.88 8.05
N GLU A 646 25.14 7.14 7.21
CA GLU A 646 24.01 7.71 6.46
C GLU A 646 22.79 7.92 7.36
N ASN A 647 22.56 7.03 8.34
CA ASN A 647 21.49 7.18 9.31
C ASN A 647 21.67 8.45 10.13
N ARG A 648 22.88 8.68 10.66
CA ARG A 648 23.23 9.89 11.40
C ARG A 648 23.05 11.16 10.56
N ARG A 649 23.43 11.11 9.28
CA ARG A 649 23.23 12.23 8.35
C ARG A 649 21.74 12.54 8.16
N LEU A 650 20.91 11.53 7.89
CA LEU A 650 19.47 11.68 7.70
C LEU A 650 18.78 12.15 8.98
N ASP A 651 19.15 11.58 10.13
CA ASP A 651 18.62 11.99 11.43
C ASP A 651 18.95 13.44 11.75
N ASP A 652 20.20 13.86 11.52
CA ASP A 652 20.63 15.25 11.75
C ASP A 652 19.83 16.23 10.87
N MET A 653 19.49 15.87 9.63
CA MET A 653 18.61 16.70 8.79
C MET A 653 17.21 16.87 9.40
N ALA A 654 16.61 15.79 9.92
CA ALA A 654 15.31 15.86 10.58
C ALA A 654 15.37 16.66 11.89
N LEU A 655 16.41 16.47 12.69
CA LEU A 655 16.62 17.19 13.96
C LEU A 655 16.84 18.69 13.71
N GLN A 656 17.68 19.06 12.75
CA GLN A 656 17.86 20.46 12.35
C GLN A 656 16.57 21.10 11.83
N ALA A 657 15.69 20.32 11.17
CA ALA A 657 14.38 20.82 10.75
C ALA A 657 13.43 21.06 11.95
N MET A 658 13.51 20.25 13.00
CA MET A 658 12.77 20.50 14.25
C MET A 658 13.25 21.78 14.95
N GLU A 659 14.57 21.96 15.01
CA GLU A 659 15.21 23.12 15.65
C GLU A 659 14.85 24.45 15.00
N THR A 660 14.37 24.46 13.75
CA THR A 660 13.87 25.69 13.13
C THR A 660 12.49 26.10 13.62
N LEU A 661 11.85 25.31 14.49
CA LEU A 661 10.51 25.59 15.05
C LEU A 661 9.41 25.73 13.98
N HIS A 662 9.63 25.14 12.79
CA HIS A 662 8.71 25.19 11.66
C HIS A 662 8.22 23.77 11.32
N PRO A 663 7.02 23.38 11.77
CA PRO A 663 6.50 22.01 11.56
C PRO A 663 6.43 21.59 10.09
N SER A 664 6.13 22.52 9.18
CA SER A 664 6.12 22.25 7.74
C SER A 664 7.50 21.86 7.21
N LYS A 665 8.56 22.49 7.71
CA LYS A 665 9.94 22.19 7.30
C LYS A 665 10.35 20.77 7.72
N LEU A 666 9.95 20.33 8.92
CA LEU A 666 10.13 18.93 9.33
C LEU A 666 9.42 17.98 8.36
N TYR A 667 8.14 18.23 8.10
CA TYR A 667 7.33 17.41 7.20
C TYR A 667 7.94 17.31 5.81
N GLU A 668 8.26 18.45 5.19
CA GLU A 668 8.89 18.53 3.88
C GLU A 668 10.24 17.82 3.85
N THR A 669 11.10 18.06 4.84
CA THR A 669 12.44 17.45 4.90
C THR A 669 12.34 15.92 4.96
N VAL A 670 11.50 15.39 5.85
CA VAL A 670 11.34 13.94 6.01
C VAL A 670 10.74 13.30 4.75
N MET A 671 9.74 13.94 4.13
CA MET A 671 9.12 13.42 2.91
C MET A 671 10.04 13.48 1.69
N HIS A 672 10.74 14.60 1.48
CA HIS A 672 11.66 14.77 0.34
C HIS A 672 12.89 13.88 0.44
N GLN A 673 13.44 13.73 1.64
CA GLN A 673 14.64 12.90 1.87
C GLN A 673 14.30 11.43 2.14
N GLN A 674 13.01 11.06 2.10
CA GLN A 674 12.53 9.70 2.39
C GLN A 674 13.03 9.15 3.74
N ILE A 675 13.12 10.02 4.75
CA ILE A 675 13.56 9.66 6.10
C ILE A 675 12.47 8.80 6.73
N THR A 676 12.84 7.61 7.21
CA THR A 676 11.89 6.63 7.77
C THR A 676 11.59 6.85 9.24
N MET A 677 11.53 8.13 9.67
CA MET A 677 11.17 8.53 11.03
C MET A 677 9.73 8.09 11.35
N CYS A 678 9.56 7.23 12.36
CA CYS A 678 8.23 6.67 12.65
C CYS A 678 7.27 7.72 13.22
N GLY A 679 7.74 8.59 14.12
CA GLY A 679 6.93 9.60 14.80
C GLY A 679 6.81 10.94 14.07
N LEU A 680 6.97 10.99 12.73
CA LEU A 680 6.81 12.23 11.95
C LEU A 680 5.46 12.90 12.23
N VAL A 681 4.36 12.15 12.13
CA VAL A 681 2.99 12.67 12.33
C VAL A 681 2.80 13.19 13.76
N PRO A 682 3.10 12.41 14.82
CA PRO A 682 3.14 12.92 16.19
C PRO A 682 3.95 14.21 16.38
N ALA A 683 5.19 14.26 15.85
CA ALA A 683 6.07 15.40 16.01
C ALA A 683 5.50 16.67 15.35
N VAL A 684 5.03 16.55 14.11
CA VAL A 684 4.41 17.68 13.37
C VAL A 684 3.16 18.18 14.09
N ILE A 685 2.30 17.28 14.57
CA ILE A 685 1.10 17.65 15.33
C ILE A 685 1.47 18.42 16.60
N VAL A 686 2.38 17.88 17.42
CA VAL A 686 2.78 18.54 18.68
C VAL A 686 3.42 19.89 18.41
N MET A 687 4.38 19.99 17.50
CA MET A 687 5.01 21.27 17.18
C MET A 687 3.99 22.28 16.64
N GLU A 688 3.05 21.86 15.79
CA GLU A 688 2.00 22.74 15.27
C GLU A 688 1.02 23.16 16.37
N THR A 689 0.66 22.28 17.30
CA THR A 689 -0.17 22.61 18.48
C THR A 689 0.55 23.64 19.36
N LEU A 690 1.82 23.43 19.67
CA LEU A 690 2.61 24.40 20.46
C LEU A 690 2.71 25.75 19.75
N ARG A 691 2.91 25.75 18.43
CA ARG A 691 2.93 26.96 17.61
C ARG A 691 1.59 27.72 17.66
N LEU A 692 0.46 27.01 17.61
CA LEU A 692 -0.88 27.59 17.72
C LEU A 692 -1.17 28.16 19.11
N LEU A 693 -0.60 27.55 20.15
CA LEU A 693 -0.70 28.03 21.54
C LEU A 693 0.27 29.18 21.86
N GLY A 694 1.27 29.43 21.01
CA GLY A 694 2.34 30.39 21.28
C GLY A 694 3.45 29.86 22.21
N ASN A 695 3.53 28.54 22.42
CA ASN A 695 4.44 27.85 23.33
C ASN A 695 5.52 27.03 22.59
N LEU A 696 5.87 27.40 21.35
CA LEU A 696 6.99 26.82 20.61
C LEU A 696 8.08 27.87 20.47
N THR A 697 8.90 28.00 21.50
CA THR A 697 9.96 29.02 21.58
C THR A 697 11.36 28.40 21.49
N THR A 698 11.54 27.17 21.97
CA THR A 698 12.80 26.44 21.87
C THR A 698 12.58 24.96 21.56
N CYS A 699 13.61 24.36 20.98
CA CYS A 699 13.72 22.92 20.74
C CYS A 699 15.19 22.55 20.99
N GLU A 700 15.46 21.75 22.01
CA GLU A 700 16.83 21.41 22.42
C GLU A 700 17.07 19.90 22.35
N ARG A 701 18.16 19.50 21.71
CA ARG A 701 18.61 18.10 21.71
C ARG A 701 19.20 17.75 23.06
N THR A 702 18.57 16.83 23.76
CA THR A 702 19.01 16.32 25.06
C THR A 702 19.99 15.17 24.91
N ALA A 703 19.75 14.26 23.96
CA ALA A 703 20.61 13.12 23.70
C ALA A 703 20.37 12.56 22.29
N TYR A 704 21.37 11.87 21.74
CA TYR A 704 21.28 11.17 20.46
C TYR A 704 22.15 9.92 20.47
N ALA A 705 21.65 8.82 19.91
CA ALA A 705 22.38 7.58 19.69
C ALA A 705 21.77 6.80 18.51
N THR A 706 22.39 5.68 18.17
CA THR A 706 21.92 4.71 17.20
C THR A 706 21.99 3.31 17.81
N SER A 707 21.31 2.34 17.20
CA SER A 707 21.41 0.95 17.63
C SER A 707 22.85 0.40 17.56
N ALA A 708 23.71 0.96 16.67
CA ALA A 708 25.12 0.57 16.58
C ALA A 708 25.91 0.89 17.85
N ASP A 709 25.52 1.92 18.61
CA ASP A 709 26.20 2.29 19.86
C ASP A 709 26.03 1.20 20.94
N VAL A 710 25.03 0.32 20.78
CA VAL A 710 24.80 -0.83 21.67
C VAL A 710 25.22 -2.15 21.01
N SER A 711 24.88 -2.38 19.73
CA SER A 711 25.12 -3.66 19.07
C SER A 711 26.50 -3.80 18.41
N GLY A 712 27.16 -2.68 18.09
CA GLY A 712 28.36 -2.63 17.26
C GLY A 712 28.13 -2.87 15.75
N ASP A 713 26.89 -3.19 15.32
CA ASP A 713 26.56 -3.39 13.91
C ASP A 713 26.21 -2.06 13.23
N THR A 714 27.06 -1.62 12.31
CA THR A 714 26.91 -0.35 11.57
C THR A 714 26.25 -0.52 10.19
N THR A 715 25.86 -1.74 9.80
CA THR A 715 25.37 -2.03 8.45
C THR A 715 23.90 -1.64 8.26
N ARG A 716 23.11 -1.73 9.34
CA ARG A 716 21.68 -1.47 9.34
C ARG A 716 21.24 -1.02 10.73
N VAL A 717 21.10 0.28 10.94
CA VAL A 717 20.87 0.86 12.27
C VAL A 717 19.50 1.53 12.39
N VAL A 718 19.09 1.82 13.63
CA VAL A 718 17.96 2.73 13.93
C VAL A 718 18.49 3.89 14.77
N GLY A 719 18.06 5.11 14.49
CA GLY A 719 18.43 6.31 15.24
C GLY A 719 17.48 6.61 16.40
N TYR A 720 18.01 7.17 17.48
CA TYR A 720 17.28 7.52 18.70
C TYR A 720 17.65 8.94 19.14
N ALA A 721 16.65 9.78 19.36
CA ALA A 721 16.86 11.17 19.79
C ALA A 721 15.93 11.52 20.95
N GLY A 722 16.47 12.28 21.90
CA GLY A 722 15.73 12.89 22.99
C GLY A 722 15.70 14.41 22.82
N LEU A 723 14.52 15.03 22.83
CA LEU A 723 14.37 16.48 22.70
C LEU A 723 13.42 17.06 23.76
N THR A 724 13.61 18.33 24.06
CA THR A 724 12.74 19.13 24.92
C THR A 724 12.22 20.35 24.15
N PHE A 725 10.98 20.75 24.42
CA PHE A 725 10.32 21.91 23.82
C PHE A 725 9.70 22.79 24.90
N SER A 726 9.86 24.11 24.79
CA SER A 726 9.23 25.09 25.69
C SER A 726 8.60 26.25 24.97
#